data_AF-A0A3N4RZ28-F1
#
_entry.id   AF-A0A3N4RZ28-F1
#
_cell.length_a   1.000
_cell.length_b   1.000
_cell.length_c   1.000
_cell.angle_alpha   90.00
_cell.angle_beta   90.00
_cell.angle_gamma   90.00
#
_symmetry.space_group_name_H-M   'P 1'
#
loop_
_entity.id
_entity.type
_entity.pdbx_description
1 polymer ?
#
loop_
_entity_poly.entity_id
_entity_poly.type
_entity_poly.pdbx_seq_one_letter_code
_entity_poly.pdbx_strand_id
1 'polypeptide(L)'
;MQPHNGARRLEDSWTLTAGGEVITRVAWSPQGDLLAMPTQSGAVHLSTLEGVVRASHTVSHKALWTAAWHGDGRQLALAGRDNTVHVIDPVTGVEELTLAGHIDDVHSVGWAAEHTLIYSVSYDGTLRVWSAEDGSEIRTIPAHRGRIEDALWNRDDRLAYTAGRDGLLRAWDLETGDMAREVTAHQGFVLRVIDNPTTAVLLTASSDGTVRVWDRRELRLLHTVQGITGTPHDLSLSPDGRLLAVQDDRTHLWIYRADSMELLDVVEDVADHHHWYGSARFHPTLPHLASTGGEDRVLTLRTYDTTLVDRLAAESGAARYANCRVALLGNTGVGKTALSRALCGKDFRATESTHGTRISLMDRSVVDDHLGSVVREVFLWDFAGQSVYRLVQPVEAVGIEVALLVLDNRNVSDPLGEIREWETLLRLGSPSGGGPKRIVVIARADRGGLSLDLLSDEGEEEILRYLSTVQTSARDGTNIPALRDLILGAIDWDTVPTLTSNTRFQQLRSYVLQQATAGRVMGQTRALYREFCQSCARSDLPEPTLDEFRTLLAGLDTEGLLRRLRFGDLVLLQPTIVGAYASMLVIAAQQVADGSGTLTEDDVLALRIPLLEHDRVADREHEEDIMHAAIEELLSSGALLRDETRGLLRFPSAVRRRAEDSVWRGLKGRTVLRTRALTDHAYASVVGALLFSGLFTDCELWASRARFARPLGGSSWISVHPDSRARIRFELRHDTGVSDAECALFEELCRSQAGRHAVGEAVDVVEQPICDECGTAVSAQQRQRRTERGFDWITCGVCDRRVELGGTGKPLNRPAEVRAIESAASHTRTAALHSAEFTLKEKRQLYDVFISYSREDEGVAVLLAQRLREEGIRPWIDLWETSPGTPWVAAIQEQLETMPCAAVLVGPSGVGPWQKDEVWFVLQEFLGRRCPIIPVLLQGAKLPVMPPLLRNLQAVDFNRELPDPMHLLLWGITGIRPEERTA
;
A
#
# COMPACT_ATOMS: atom_id res chain seq x y z
N MET A 1 2.97 40.16 -11.26
CA MET A 1 4.38 40.04 -10.84
C MET A 1 4.68 41.07 -9.75
N GLN A 2 4.42 40.68 -8.49
CA GLN A 2 5.06 41.26 -7.30
C GLN A 2 5.66 40.06 -6.54
N PRO A 3 6.86 40.19 -5.94
CA PRO A 3 7.53 39.08 -5.27
C PRO A 3 6.87 38.87 -3.90
N HIS A 4 6.23 37.73 -3.68
CA HIS A 4 5.70 37.40 -2.36
C HIS A 4 6.85 36.98 -1.43
N ASN A 5 7.10 37.88 -0.47
CA ASN A 5 7.76 37.74 0.83
C ASN A 5 8.52 36.43 1.12
N GLY A 6 9.83 36.49 0.90
CA GLY A 6 10.76 35.51 1.41
C GLY A 6 10.89 35.53 2.93
N ALA A 7 10.84 34.33 3.51
CA ALA A 7 11.58 33.98 4.71
C ALA A 7 13.08 33.77 4.36
N ARG A 8 13.72 34.88 3.95
CA ARG A 8 15.15 35.20 4.11
C ARG A 8 16.18 34.07 3.91
N ARG A 9 16.47 33.80 2.64
CA ARG A 9 17.75 33.35 2.09
C ARG A 9 18.85 34.36 2.51
N LEU A 10 19.90 33.93 3.23
CA LEU A 10 21.09 34.76 3.45
C LEU A 10 22.05 34.58 2.26
N GLU A 11 21.85 35.47 1.30
CA GLU A 11 22.76 36.10 0.31
C GLU A 11 23.70 35.28 -0.58
N ASP A 12 24.14 34.07 -0.23
CA ASP A 12 25.09 33.32 -1.07
C ASP A 12 24.49 32.00 -1.58
N SER A 13 24.36 31.91 -2.90
CA SER A 13 24.22 30.62 -3.59
C SER A 13 25.22 30.54 -4.72
N TRP A 14 25.88 29.40 -4.84
CA TRP A 14 26.83 29.10 -5.90
C TRP A 14 26.57 27.70 -6.45
N THR A 15 27.11 27.43 -7.63
CA THR A 15 26.82 26.22 -8.38
C THR A 15 28.09 25.40 -8.58
N LEU A 16 27.97 24.09 -8.37
CA LEU A 16 28.98 23.09 -8.70
C LEU A 16 28.52 22.28 -9.92
N THR A 17 29.48 21.74 -10.67
CA THR A 17 29.19 20.89 -11.84
C THR A 17 30.11 19.67 -11.85
N ALA A 18 29.55 18.49 -12.12
CA ALA A 18 30.28 17.25 -12.31
C ALA A 18 30.63 17.05 -13.79
N GLY A 19 31.41 17.96 -14.37
CA GLY A 19 31.80 17.87 -15.79
C GLY A 19 30.64 17.99 -16.79
N GLY A 20 29.48 18.51 -16.38
CA GLY A 20 28.26 18.58 -17.21
C GLY A 20 27.48 17.26 -17.32
N GLU A 21 27.87 16.24 -16.54
CA GLU A 21 27.16 14.98 -16.43
C GLU A 21 25.97 15.10 -15.49
N VAL A 22 25.00 14.18 -15.63
CA VAL A 22 23.83 14.11 -14.73
C VAL A 22 24.29 13.54 -13.39
N ILE A 23 24.14 14.34 -12.36
CA ILE A 23 24.48 14.02 -10.97
C ILE A 23 23.32 13.21 -10.38
N THR A 24 23.66 12.18 -9.62
CA THR A 24 22.68 11.36 -8.89
C THR A 24 22.71 11.72 -7.40
N ARG A 25 22.64 10.75 -6.48
CA ARG A 25 22.57 11.01 -5.05
C ARG A 25 23.92 11.41 -4.48
N VAL A 26 24.07 12.68 -4.09
CA VAL A 26 25.33 13.21 -3.55
C VAL A 26 25.53 12.80 -2.09
N ALA A 27 26.79 12.78 -1.63
CA ALA A 27 27.14 12.47 -0.24
C ALA A 27 28.34 13.27 0.26
N TRP A 28 28.17 13.93 1.40
CA TRP A 28 29.26 14.62 2.10
C TRP A 28 30.15 13.63 2.85
N SER A 29 31.46 13.90 2.86
CA SER A 29 32.38 13.24 3.78
C SER A 29 31.96 13.53 5.23
N PRO A 30 32.32 12.67 6.20
CA PRO A 30 31.94 12.87 7.61
C PRO A 30 32.44 14.20 8.18
N GLN A 31 33.57 14.70 7.66
CA GLN A 31 34.16 15.98 8.07
C GLN A 31 33.57 17.18 7.31
N GLY A 32 32.88 16.95 6.18
CA GLY A 32 32.28 17.97 5.32
C GLY A 32 33.25 18.66 4.35
N ASP A 33 34.50 18.22 4.29
CA ASP A 33 35.54 18.77 3.43
C ASP A 33 35.40 18.38 1.95
N LEU A 34 34.79 17.22 1.69
CA LEU A 34 34.58 16.69 0.35
C LEU A 34 33.11 16.33 0.12
N LEU A 35 32.64 16.61 -1.09
CA LEU A 35 31.35 16.19 -1.61
C LEU A 35 31.57 15.19 -2.75
N ALA A 36 31.00 13.99 -2.60
CA ALA A 36 30.95 12.99 -3.66
C ALA A 36 29.71 13.21 -4.53
N MET A 37 29.94 13.34 -5.83
CA MET A 37 28.93 13.51 -6.87
C MET A 37 29.00 12.33 -7.86
N PRO A 38 28.32 11.21 -7.56
CA PRO A 38 28.17 10.12 -8.52
C PRO A 38 27.33 10.56 -9.71
N THR A 39 27.53 9.91 -10.86
CA THR A 39 26.94 10.31 -12.13
C THR A 39 26.33 9.13 -12.89
N GLN A 40 25.43 9.44 -13.83
CA GLN A 40 24.83 8.43 -14.71
C GLN A 40 25.81 7.78 -15.69
N SER A 41 27.00 8.34 -15.91
CA SER A 41 28.03 7.74 -16.76
C SER A 41 28.85 6.66 -16.05
N GLY A 42 28.74 6.56 -14.72
CA GLY A 42 29.53 5.66 -13.89
C GLY A 42 30.79 6.30 -13.28
N ALA A 43 30.92 7.63 -13.38
CA ALA A 43 31.96 8.39 -12.72
C ALA A 43 31.52 8.95 -11.36
N VAL A 44 32.49 9.20 -10.48
CA VAL A 44 32.31 9.97 -9.25
C VAL A 44 33.24 11.18 -9.27
N HIS A 45 32.68 12.37 -9.08
CA HIS A 45 33.43 13.62 -8.96
C HIS A 45 33.50 14.04 -7.49
N LEU A 46 34.70 14.38 -7.03
CA LEU A 46 34.93 14.86 -5.66
C LEU A 46 35.27 16.34 -5.69
N SER A 47 34.47 17.14 -4.98
CA SER A 47 34.60 18.60 -4.92
C SER A 47 34.72 19.07 -3.47
N THR A 48 35.44 20.16 -3.23
CA THR A 48 35.28 20.91 -1.97
C THR A 48 34.03 21.77 -2.00
N LEU A 49 33.64 22.33 -0.85
CA LEU A 49 32.54 23.28 -0.72
C LEU A 49 32.71 24.50 -1.64
N GLU A 50 33.94 24.97 -1.85
CA GLU A 50 34.26 26.11 -2.72
C GLU A 50 34.24 25.78 -4.23
N GLY A 51 33.91 24.53 -4.58
CA GLY A 51 33.84 24.06 -5.97
C GLY A 51 35.18 23.68 -6.60
N VAL A 52 36.20 23.46 -5.77
CA VAL A 52 37.48 22.94 -6.26
C VAL A 52 37.34 21.44 -6.47
N VAL A 53 37.37 21.01 -7.74
CA VAL A 53 37.43 19.59 -8.09
C VAL A 53 38.76 19.01 -7.61
N ARG A 54 38.70 18.05 -6.70
CA ARG A 54 39.86 17.37 -6.11
C ARG A 54 40.24 16.12 -6.89
N ALA A 55 39.25 15.36 -7.31
CA ALA A 55 39.44 14.15 -8.09
C ALA A 55 38.17 13.82 -8.89
N SER A 56 38.34 13.04 -9.95
CA SER A 56 37.26 12.49 -10.75
C SER A 56 37.70 11.10 -11.19
N HIS A 57 36.91 10.08 -10.84
CA HIS A 57 37.25 8.68 -11.09
C HIS A 57 36.11 8.01 -11.83
N THR A 58 36.43 7.27 -12.90
CA THR A 58 35.47 6.37 -13.55
C THR A 58 35.53 5.03 -12.83
N VAL A 59 34.44 4.68 -12.14
CA VAL A 59 34.35 3.46 -11.34
C VAL A 59 33.61 2.37 -12.11
N SER A 60 32.57 2.75 -12.85
CA SER A 60 31.77 1.86 -13.69
C SER A 60 31.57 2.44 -15.09
N HIS A 61 31.14 1.60 -16.02
CA HIS A 61 30.62 2.01 -17.32
C HIS A 61 29.09 2.12 -17.35
N LYS A 62 28.45 1.96 -16.19
CA LYS A 62 27.01 2.12 -15.99
C LYS A 62 26.76 3.13 -14.87
N ALA A 63 25.54 3.65 -14.81
CA ALA A 63 25.16 4.68 -13.86
C ALA A 63 25.40 4.28 -12.40
N LEU A 64 25.95 5.22 -11.63
CA LEU A 64 26.03 5.13 -10.17
C LEU A 64 24.83 5.87 -9.56
N TRP A 65 24.11 5.21 -8.66
CA TRP A 65 22.90 5.75 -8.03
C TRP A 65 23.17 6.41 -6.69
N THR A 66 24.19 5.95 -5.97
CA THR A 66 24.42 6.35 -4.59
C THR A 66 25.90 6.32 -4.21
N ALA A 67 26.23 7.08 -3.17
CA ALA A 67 27.55 7.13 -2.55
C ALA A 67 27.41 7.13 -1.02
N ALA A 68 28.29 6.43 -0.31
CA ALA A 68 28.33 6.41 1.15
C ALA A 68 29.77 6.38 1.67
N TRP A 69 30.13 7.41 2.44
CA TRP A 69 31.45 7.51 3.05
C TRP A 69 31.57 6.62 4.29
N HIS A 70 32.73 5.99 4.45
CA HIS A 70 33.12 5.39 5.72
C HIS A 70 33.32 6.49 6.78
N GLY A 71 33.13 6.18 8.06
CA GLY A 71 33.11 7.17 9.15
C GLY A 71 34.42 7.93 9.37
N ASP A 72 35.54 7.41 8.87
CA ASP A 72 36.85 8.09 8.89
C ASP A 72 37.15 8.90 7.61
N GLY A 73 36.30 8.81 6.59
CA GLY A 73 36.46 9.47 5.29
C GLY A 73 37.48 8.84 4.34
N ARG A 74 38.07 7.68 4.67
CA ARG A 74 39.12 7.04 3.86
C ARG A 74 38.61 6.12 2.77
N GLN A 75 37.37 5.66 2.90
CA GLN A 75 36.73 4.77 1.94
C GLN A 75 35.39 5.35 1.49
N LEU A 76 35.07 5.14 0.22
CA LEU A 76 33.81 5.53 -0.39
C LEU A 76 33.17 4.31 -1.05
N ALA A 77 31.98 3.93 -0.57
CA ALA A 77 31.16 2.91 -1.20
C ALA A 77 30.26 3.55 -2.26
N LEU A 78 30.23 2.97 -3.45
CA LEU A 78 29.47 3.41 -4.62
C LEU A 78 28.68 2.23 -5.16
N ALA A 79 27.44 2.47 -5.59
CA ALA A 79 26.61 1.41 -6.13
C ALA A 79 25.65 1.97 -7.18
N GLY A 80 25.25 1.11 -8.13
CA GLY A 80 24.31 1.49 -9.17
C GLY A 80 23.88 0.35 -10.08
N ARG A 81 23.87 0.63 -11.39
CA ARG A 81 23.24 -0.20 -12.45
C ARG A 81 24.08 -1.39 -12.93
N ASP A 82 25.30 -1.52 -12.43
CA ASP A 82 26.14 -2.70 -12.65
C ASP A 82 25.87 -3.84 -11.67
N ASN A 83 24.92 -3.63 -10.74
CA ASN A 83 24.49 -4.61 -9.75
C ASN A 83 25.60 -4.92 -8.73
N THR A 84 26.63 -4.07 -8.66
CA THR A 84 27.80 -4.25 -7.80
C THR A 84 27.97 -3.06 -6.87
N VAL A 85 28.58 -3.31 -5.71
CA VAL A 85 29.06 -2.25 -4.83
C VAL A 85 30.57 -2.16 -4.97
N HIS A 86 31.07 -0.97 -5.24
CA HIS A 86 32.50 -0.67 -5.34
C HIS A 86 32.92 0.13 -4.12
N VAL A 87 33.94 -0.33 -3.41
CA VAL A 87 34.59 0.44 -2.33
C VAL A 87 35.91 0.95 -2.85
N ILE A 88 36.08 2.27 -2.89
CA ILE A 88 37.26 2.92 -3.43
C ILE A 88 37.95 3.80 -2.39
N ASP A 89 39.26 4.01 -2.55
CA ASP A 89 39.94 5.16 -1.97
C ASP A 89 39.53 6.42 -2.77
N PRO A 90 38.86 7.40 -2.13
CA PRO A 90 38.35 8.58 -2.81
C PRO A 90 39.49 9.48 -3.36
N VAL A 91 40.66 9.50 -2.74
CA VAL A 91 41.80 10.33 -3.17
C VAL A 91 42.48 9.72 -4.38
N THR A 92 42.76 8.41 -4.35
CA THR A 92 43.53 7.74 -5.40
C THR A 92 42.66 7.14 -6.51
N GLY A 93 41.38 6.87 -6.24
CA GLY A 93 40.45 6.20 -7.14
C GLY A 93 40.69 4.69 -7.24
N VAL A 94 41.58 4.14 -6.41
CA VAL A 94 41.87 2.71 -6.41
C VAL A 94 40.69 1.97 -5.79
N GLU A 95 40.18 0.97 -6.51
CA GLU A 95 39.16 0.06 -6.00
C GLU A 95 39.78 -0.94 -5.03
N GLU A 96 39.28 -0.91 -3.79
CA GLU A 96 39.73 -1.77 -2.69
C GLU A 96 38.88 -3.04 -2.58
N LEU A 97 37.55 -2.92 -2.77
CA LEU A 97 36.62 -4.05 -2.75
C LEU A 97 35.59 -3.96 -3.88
N THR A 98 35.26 -5.11 -4.47
CA THR A 98 34.13 -5.30 -5.38
C THR A 98 33.16 -6.30 -4.77
N LEU A 99 31.97 -5.85 -4.39
CA LEU A 99 30.95 -6.70 -3.77
C LEU A 99 29.93 -7.10 -4.84
N ALA A 100 30.09 -8.32 -5.38
CA ALA A 100 29.26 -8.86 -6.43
C ALA A 100 28.29 -9.91 -5.88
N GLY A 101 27.00 -9.77 -6.20
CA GLY A 101 25.99 -10.75 -5.81
C GLY A 101 24.55 -10.37 -6.14
N HIS A 102 24.23 -9.07 -6.14
CA HIS A 102 22.91 -8.59 -6.58
C HIS A 102 22.66 -8.92 -8.05
N ILE A 103 21.39 -9.15 -8.38
CA ILE A 103 20.97 -9.53 -9.75
C ILE A 103 20.27 -8.39 -10.50
N ASP A 104 20.05 -7.26 -9.83
CA ASP A 104 19.45 -6.03 -10.37
C ASP A 104 20.12 -4.80 -9.72
N ASP A 105 19.76 -3.60 -10.18
CA ASP A 105 20.36 -2.32 -9.77
C ASP A 105 20.44 -2.18 -8.23
N VAL A 106 21.57 -1.69 -7.73
CA VAL A 106 21.79 -1.40 -6.30
C VAL A 106 21.50 0.08 -6.05
N HIS A 107 20.47 0.34 -5.24
CA HIS A 107 19.90 1.68 -5.09
C HIS A 107 20.37 2.43 -3.84
N SER A 108 20.69 1.69 -2.78
CA SER A 108 21.22 2.28 -1.56
C SER A 108 22.30 1.39 -0.98
N VAL A 109 23.32 2.03 -0.43
CA VAL A 109 24.49 1.40 0.18
C VAL A 109 24.88 2.22 1.39
N GLY A 110 25.37 1.56 2.43
CA GLY A 110 25.87 2.26 3.61
C GLY A 110 26.71 1.38 4.50
N TRP A 111 27.24 2.00 5.55
CA TRP A 111 28.09 1.36 6.54
C TRP A 111 27.30 1.10 7.83
N ALA A 112 27.56 -0.02 8.49
CA ALA A 112 26.87 -0.46 9.70
C ALA A 112 27.84 -1.04 10.74
N ALA A 113 27.35 -1.19 11.98
CA ALA A 113 28.04 -1.83 13.10
C ALA A 113 29.46 -1.29 13.32
N GLU A 114 29.57 0.00 13.63
CA GLU A 114 30.86 0.69 13.76
C GLU A 114 31.74 0.61 12.49
N HIS A 115 31.09 0.58 11.34
CA HIS A 115 31.70 0.49 10.01
C HIS A 115 32.42 -0.84 9.70
N THR A 116 32.17 -1.89 10.49
CA THR A 116 32.70 -3.24 10.19
C THR A 116 31.88 -3.99 9.14
N LEU A 117 30.67 -3.50 8.85
CA LEU A 117 29.77 -4.08 7.87
C LEU A 117 29.38 -3.05 6.81
N ILE A 118 29.15 -3.53 5.59
CA ILE A 118 28.50 -2.78 4.51
C ILE A 118 27.13 -3.42 4.29
N TYR A 119 26.09 -2.60 4.16
CA TYR A 119 24.79 -3.06 3.68
C TYR A 119 24.50 -2.49 2.30
N SER A 120 23.80 -3.26 1.48
CA SER A 120 23.30 -2.81 0.18
C SER A 120 21.89 -3.32 -0.05
N VAL A 121 21.07 -2.50 -0.70
CA VAL A 121 19.71 -2.88 -1.10
C VAL A 121 19.52 -2.68 -2.59
N SER A 122 18.76 -3.59 -3.19
CA SER A 122 18.64 -3.69 -4.64
C SER A 122 17.19 -3.83 -5.09
N TYR A 123 17.01 -3.59 -6.38
CA TYR A 123 15.79 -3.85 -7.11
C TYR A 123 15.45 -5.34 -7.20
N ASP A 124 16.38 -6.23 -6.87
CA ASP A 124 16.12 -7.66 -6.69
C ASP A 124 15.30 -8.00 -5.42
N GLY A 125 14.95 -6.99 -4.61
CA GLY A 125 14.16 -7.14 -3.39
C GLY A 125 14.97 -7.64 -2.19
N THR A 126 16.30 -7.71 -2.31
CA THR A 126 17.19 -8.19 -1.26
C THR A 126 17.97 -7.08 -0.58
N LEU A 127 18.15 -7.25 0.73
CA LEU A 127 19.13 -6.55 1.56
C LEU A 127 20.32 -7.49 1.77
N ARG A 128 21.50 -7.10 1.31
CA ARG A 128 22.74 -7.84 1.52
C ARG A 128 23.63 -7.18 2.54
N VAL A 129 24.35 -8.01 3.28
CA VAL A 129 25.31 -7.61 4.31
C VAL A 129 26.65 -8.21 3.96
N TRP A 130 27.67 -7.36 3.94
CA TRP A 130 29.03 -7.68 3.53
C TRP A 130 30.02 -7.34 4.64
N SER A 131 31.10 -8.09 4.70
CA SER A 131 32.26 -7.75 5.51
C SER A 131 33.00 -6.56 4.91
N ALA A 132 33.23 -5.52 5.69
CA ALA A 132 34.06 -4.39 5.28
C ALA A 132 35.57 -4.74 5.20
N GLU A 133 35.99 -5.83 5.85
CA GLU A 133 37.40 -6.23 5.93
C GLU A 133 37.88 -6.93 4.64
N ASP A 134 37.05 -7.81 4.08
CA ASP A 134 37.43 -8.67 2.96
C ASP A 134 36.40 -8.70 1.81
N GLY A 135 35.29 -7.97 1.94
CA GLY A 135 34.23 -7.90 0.94
C GLY A 135 33.40 -9.18 0.81
N SER A 136 33.56 -10.15 1.72
CA SER A 136 32.77 -11.38 1.69
C SER A 136 31.30 -11.12 2.01
N GLU A 137 30.40 -11.82 1.30
CA GLU A 137 28.97 -11.78 1.63
C GLU A 137 28.72 -12.55 2.93
N ILE A 138 28.20 -11.85 3.94
CA ILE A 138 27.82 -12.43 5.22
C ILE A 138 26.38 -12.95 5.13
N ARG A 139 25.49 -12.20 4.48
CA ARG A 139 24.06 -12.52 4.44
C ARG A 139 23.33 -11.90 3.24
N THR A 140 22.35 -12.64 2.72
CA THR A 140 21.29 -12.14 1.84
C THR A 140 19.93 -12.28 2.53
N ILE A 141 19.22 -11.17 2.69
CA ILE A 141 17.89 -11.09 3.33
C ILE A 141 16.86 -10.74 2.23
N PRO A 142 15.86 -11.59 1.96
CA PRO A 142 14.75 -11.25 1.08
C PRO A 142 13.82 -10.28 1.83
N ALA A 143 14.14 -8.98 1.75
CA ALA A 143 13.55 -7.97 2.61
C ALA A 143 12.22 -7.45 2.06
N HIS A 144 12.07 -7.30 0.74
CA HIS A 144 10.82 -6.87 0.13
C HIS A 144 10.37 -7.80 -1.00
N ARG A 145 9.06 -7.79 -1.30
CA ARG A 145 8.48 -8.57 -2.40
C ARG A 145 8.73 -7.92 -3.76
N GLY A 146 9.19 -6.68 -3.75
CA GLY A 146 9.61 -5.92 -4.92
C GLY A 146 10.84 -5.09 -4.56
N ARG A 147 11.11 -4.10 -5.41
CA ARG A 147 12.31 -3.27 -5.34
C ARG A 147 12.42 -2.50 -4.01
N ILE A 148 13.64 -2.41 -3.51
CA ILE A 148 13.99 -1.59 -2.35
C ILE A 148 14.62 -0.30 -2.85
N GLU A 149 14.09 0.84 -2.41
CA GLU A 149 14.53 2.17 -2.85
C GLU A 149 15.59 2.77 -1.94
N ASP A 150 15.48 2.45 -0.66
CA ASP A 150 16.40 2.98 0.33
C ASP A 150 16.56 2.06 1.53
N ALA A 151 17.69 2.21 2.19
CA ALA A 151 17.95 1.59 3.46
C ALA A 151 18.81 2.50 4.33
N LEU A 152 18.61 2.36 5.63
CA LEU A 152 19.27 3.14 6.65
C LEU A 152 19.62 2.21 7.81
N TRP A 153 20.88 2.23 8.25
CA TRP A 153 21.26 1.59 9.50
C TRP A 153 21.28 2.60 10.64
N ASN A 154 20.68 2.24 11.77
CA ASN A 154 20.72 3.02 12.99
C ASN A 154 21.59 2.35 14.06
N ARG A 155 22.47 3.14 14.67
CA ARG A 155 23.43 2.67 15.68
C ARG A 155 22.80 2.38 17.04
N ASP A 156 21.83 3.18 17.45
CA ASP A 156 21.27 3.15 18.81
C ASP A 156 20.41 1.91 19.07
N ASP A 157 19.60 1.53 18.08
CA ASP A 157 18.75 0.33 18.14
C ASP A 157 19.38 -0.89 17.44
N ARG A 158 20.49 -0.69 16.71
CA ARG A 158 21.19 -1.70 15.90
C ARG A 158 20.33 -2.32 14.80
N LEU A 159 19.31 -1.60 14.32
CA LEU A 159 18.43 -2.07 13.25
C LEU A 159 18.75 -1.38 11.92
N ALA A 160 18.53 -2.12 10.84
CA ALA A 160 18.42 -1.57 9.50
C ALA A 160 16.95 -1.37 9.12
N TYR A 161 16.61 -0.19 8.64
CA TYR A 161 15.30 0.15 8.12
C TYR A 161 15.34 0.11 6.59
N THR A 162 14.45 -0.67 5.98
CA THR A 162 14.35 -0.77 4.52
C THR A 162 13.01 -0.19 4.05
N ALA A 163 13.10 0.62 3.00
CA ALA A 163 11.98 1.30 2.36
C ALA A 163 11.76 0.71 0.96
N GLY A 164 10.57 0.14 0.75
CA GLY A 164 10.25 -0.60 -0.46
C GLY A 164 9.10 -0.01 -1.28
N ARG A 165 9.00 -0.48 -2.53
CA ARG A 165 7.89 -0.20 -3.44
C ARG A 165 6.58 -0.89 -3.04
N ASP A 166 6.61 -1.82 -2.11
CA ASP A 166 5.41 -2.41 -1.52
C ASP A 166 4.70 -1.47 -0.52
N GLY A 167 5.16 -0.22 -0.37
CA GLY A 167 4.63 0.75 0.58
C GLY A 167 4.98 0.43 2.04
N LEU A 168 5.82 -0.58 2.25
CA LEU A 168 6.19 -1.06 3.58
C LEU A 168 7.50 -0.43 4.04
N LEU A 169 7.58 -0.20 5.35
CA LEU A 169 8.81 0.05 6.08
C LEU A 169 9.07 -1.16 6.99
N ARG A 170 10.24 -1.77 6.85
CA ARG A 170 10.64 -2.93 7.65
C ARG A 170 11.91 -2.64 8.44
N ALA A 171 11.99 -3.17 9.65
CA ALA A 171 13.17 -3.08 10.51
C ALA A 171 13.80 -4.46 10.69
N TRP A 172 15.12 -4.54 10.54
CA TRP A 172 15.89 -5.78 10.49
C TRP A 172 17.06 -5.75 11.45
N ASP A 173 17.30 -6.86 12.11
CA ASP A 173 18.59 -7.10 12.78
C ASP A 173 19.56 -7.66 11.73
N LEU A 174 20.62 -6.90 11.42
CA LEU A 174 21.60 -7.30 10.40
C LEU A 174 22.47 -8.49 10.84
N GLU A 175 22.67 -8.68 12.16
CA GLU A 175 23.50 -9.77 12.69
C GLU A 175 22.77 -11.11 12.55
N THR A 176 21.49 -11.15 12.91
CA THR A 176 20.67 -12.38 12.86
C THR A 176 20.02 -12.59 11.49
N GLY A 177 19.67 -11.50 10.80
CA GLY A 177 18.84 -11.51 9.59
C GLY A 177 17.34 -11.58 9.87
N ASP A 178 16.93 -11.48 11.13
CA ASP A 178 15.53 -11.56 11.54
C ASP A 178 14.83 -10.21 11.37
N MET A 179 13.56 -10.26 10.94
CA MET A 179 12.71 -9.08 10.87
C MET A 179 12.22 -8.74 12.28
N ALA A 180 12.56 -7.53 12.75
CA ALA A 180 12.08 -7.03 14.03
C ALA A 180 10.65 -6.49 13.91
N ARG A 181 10.36 -5.71 12.86
CA ARG A 181 9.06 -5.03 12.68
C ARG A 181 8.74 -4.80 11.21
N GLU A 182 7.45 -4.67 10.92
CA GLU A 182 6.91 -4.29 9.61
C GLU A 182 5.71 -3.35 9.83
N VAL A 183 5.62 -2.29 9.05
CA VAL A 183 4.46 -1.39 9.02
C VAL A 183 4.15 -0.97 7.58
N THR A 184 2.86 -0.84 7.25
CA THR A 184 2.43 -0.15 6.03
C THR A 184 2.68 1.34 6.22
N ALA A 185 3.82 1.80 5.73
CA ALA A 185 4.25 3.17 5.93
C ALA A 185 3.48 4.13 5.04
N HIS A 186 3.22 3.77 3.79
CA HIS A 186 2.59 4.62 2.79
C HIS A 186 1.63 3.83 1.90
N GLN A 187 0.73 4.52 1.20
CA GLN A 187 -0.13 3.90 0.18
C GLN A 187 0.58 3.82 -1.19
N GLY A 188 1.59 4.66 -1.39
CA GLY A 188 2.52 4.61 -2.51
C GLY A 188 3.89 4.09 -2.09
N PHE A 189 4.89 4.35 -2.92
CA PHE A 189 6.24 3.82 -2.74
C PHE A 189 6.97 4.54 -1.64
N VAL A 190 7.69 3.81 -0.79
CA VAL A 190 8.59 4.47 0.18
C VAL A 190 9.91 4.70 -0.52
N LEU A 191 10.16 5.93 -0.95
CA LEU A 191 11.32 6.29 -1.78
C LEU A 191 12.56 6.59 -0.94
N ARG A 192 12.37 7.06 0.29
CA ARG A 192 13.46 7.42 1.22
C ARG A 192 13.11 7.12 2.65
N VAL A 193 14.15 6.84 3.42
CA VAL A 193 14.11 6.80 4.87
C VAL A 193 15.36 7.47 5.45
N ILE A 194 15.19 8.41 6.36
CA ILE A 194 16.29 9.04 7.10
C ILE A 194 16.03 9.02 8.60
N ASP A 195 17.11 8.95 9.40
CA ASP A 195 17.05 9.13 10.85
C ASP A 195 17.09 10.62 11.18
N ASN A 196 16.43 11.02 12.26
CA ASN A 196 16.79 12.25 12.93
C ASN A 196 17.76 11.91 14.08
N PRO A 197 19.03 12.36 14.04
CA PRO A 197 19.98 12.01 15.09
C PRO A 197 19.69 12.75 16.42
N THR A 198 18.91 13.84 16.38
CA THR A 198 18.61 14.68 17.57
C THR A 198 17.34 14.24 18.30
N THR A 199 16.42 13.60 17.59
CA THR A 199 15.12 13.14 18.11
C THR A 199 14.93 11.69 17.70
N ALA A 200 14.39 10.82 18.57
CA ALA A 200 14.25 9.39 18.27
C ALA A 200 13.12 9.07 17.25
N VAL A 201 13.17 9.67 16.05
CA VAL A 201 12.16 9.55 15.00
C VAL A 201 12.80 9.24 13.65
N LEU A 202 12.05 8.53 12.80
CA LEU A 202 12.38 8.28 11.40
C LEU A 202 11.50 9.14 10.51
N LEU A 203 12.04 9.57 9.37
CA LEU A 203 11.31 10.30 8.35
C LEU A 203 11.27 9.47 7.07
N THR A 204 10.08 9.33 6.48
CA THR A 204 9.90 8.64 5.20
C THR A 204 9.23 9.54 4.18
N ALA A 205 9.67 9.46 2.93
CA ALA A 205 9.06 10.15 1.79
C ALA A 205 8.49 9.15 0.81
N SER A 206 7.37 9.51 0.17
CA SER A 206 6.65 8.60 -0.71
C SER A 206 6.06 9.21 -1.96
N SER A 207 5.88 8.38 -2.99
CA SER A 207 5.10 8.72 -4.19
C SER A 207 3.62 8.98 -3.94
N ASP A 208 3.10 8.74 -2.72
CA ASP A 208 1.77 9.22 -2.33
C ASP A 208 1.69 10.75 -2.08
N GLY A 209 2.81 11.47 -2.27
CA GLY A 209 2.88 12.92 -2.10
C GLY A 209 2.99 13.35 -0.63
N THR A 210 3.32 12.42 0.28
CA THR A 210 3.44 12.69 1.71
C THR A 210 4.84 12.41 2.26
N VAL A 211 5.17 13.13 3.33
CA VAL A 211 6.31 12.80 4.20
C VAL A 211 5.73 12.41 5.57
N ARG A 212 6.17 11.28 6.12
CA ARG A 212 5.68 10.78 7.41
C ARG A 212 6.81 10.73 8.43
N VAL A 213 6.47 11.07 9.67
CA VAL A 213 7.36 11.04 10.84
C VAL A 213 6.92 9.91 11.74
N TRP A 214 7.85 9.03 12.11
CA TRP A 214 7.59 7.82 12.87
C TRP A 214 8.38 7.80 14.16
N ASP A 215 7.79 7.31 15.24
CA ASP A 215 8.58 6.90 16.40
C ASP A 215 9.52 5.77 15.97
N ARG A 216 10.83 5.97 16.18
CA ARG A 216 11.83 5.02 15.69
C ARG A 216 11.72 3.66 16.37
N ARG A 217 11.36 3.65 17.65
CA ARG A 217 11.27 2.42 18.44
C ARG A 217 10.01 1.66 18.09
N GLU A 218 8.86 2.30 18.10
CA GLU A 218 7.57 1.63 17.93
C GLU A 218 7.14 1.49 16.46
N LEU A 219 7.76 2.23 15.54
CA LEU A 219 7.27 2.46 14.17
C LEU A 219 5.80 2.95 14.16
N ARG A 220 5.45 3.76 15.16
CA ARG A 220 4.16 4.40 15.27
C ARG A 220 4.20 5.74 14.53
N LEU A 221 3.20 6.01 13.69
CA LEU A 221 3.08 7.29 13.01
C LEU A 221 2.87 8.42 14.04
N LEU A 222 3.69 9.46 13.97
CA LEU A 222 3.60 10.64 14.84
C LEU A 222 3.08 11.85 14.07
N HIS A 223 3.52 12.02 12.83
CA HIS A 223 3.15 13.18 12.02
C HIS A 223 3.09 12.85 10.53
N THR A 224 2.22 13.53 9.78
CA THR A 224 2.17 13.46 8.30
C THR A 224 2.17 14.85 7.70
N VAL A 225 3.05 15.10 6.74
CA VAL A 225 3.12 16.32 5.94
C VAL A 225 2.43 16.08 4.60
N GLN A 226 1.51 16.96 4.25
CA GLN A 226 0.72 16.90 3.01
C GLN A 226 0.74 18.23 2.26
N GLY A 227 0.29 18.17 1.00
CA GLY A 227 0.21 19.34 0.12
C GLY A 227 1.47 19.57 -0.73
N ILE A 228 2.45 18.65 -0.66
CA ILE A 228 3.57 18.60 -1.59
C ILE A 228 3.00 18.27 -2.97
N THR A 229 3.28 19.11 -3.96
CA THR A 229 2.63 19.01 -5.26
C THR A 229 3.30 18.02 -6.21
N GLY A 230 4.58 17.70 -6.00
CA GLY A 230 5.30 16.62 -6.66
C GLY A 230 5.47 15.38 -5.77
N THR A 231 6.20 14.40 -6.27
CA THR A 231 6.60 13.20 -5.51
C THR A 231 7.85 13.51 -4.68
N PRO A 232 7.78 13.57 -3.35
CA PRO A 232 8.97 13.73 -2.51
C PRO A 232 9.87 12.50 -2.64
N HIS A 233 11.09 12.70 -3.15
CA HIS A 233 12.02 11.60 -3.46
C HIS A 233 13.39 11.74 -2.78
N ASP A 234 13.72 12.90 -2.20
CA ASP A 234 14.89 13.05 -1.33
C ASP A 234 14.57 13.82 -0.04
N LEU A 235 15.23 13.44 1.05
CA LEU A 235 15.08 14.03 2.37
C LEU A 235 16.46 14.33 2.97
N SER A 236 16.61 15.50 3.61
CA SER A 236 17.80 15.81 4.40
C SER A 236 17.51 16.75 5.56
N LEU A 237 18.07 16.42 6.72
CA LEU A 237 18.03 17.26 7.91
C LEU A 237 19.27 18.15 8.01
N SER A 238 19.10 19.36 8.53
CA SER A 238 20.23 20.22 8.89
C SER A 238 21.08 19.61 10.00
N PRO A 239 22.36 20.02 10.16
CA PRO A 239 23.25 19.51 11.21
C PRO A 239 22.68 19.54 12.63
N ASP A 240 21.90 20.57 12.94
CA ASP A 240 21.27 20.79 14.23
C ASP A 240 19.88 20.13 14.35
N GLY A 241 19.43 19.45 13.30
CA GLY A 241 18.14 18.77 13.24
C GLY A 241 16.93 19.71 13.24
N ARG A 242 17.10 21.02 13.00
CA ARG A 242 16.01 22.02 13.06
C ARG A 242 15.28 22.24 11.75
N LEU A 243 15.93 21.99 10.62
CA LEU A 243 15.35 22.10 9.28
C LEU A 243 15.28 20.75 8.60
N LEU A 244 14.19 20.52 7.87
CA LEU A 244 14.02 19.41 6.95
C LEU A 244 13.88 19.97 5.53
N ALA A 245 14.79 19.57 4.65
CA ALA A 245 14.66 19.78 3.21
C ALA A 245 14.01 18.56 2.57
N VAL A 246 13.00 18.80 1.74
CA VAL A 246 12.29 17.80 0.94
C VAL A 246 12.39 18.20 -0.53
N GLN A 247 12.99 17.34 -1.34
CA GLN A 247 13.06 17.55 -2.79
C GLN A 247 11.97 16.73 -3.49
N ASP A 248 11.17 17.39 -4.32
CA ASP A 248 10.18 16.73 -5.16
C ASP A 248 10.71 16.46 -6.58
N ASP A 249 10.07 15.53 -7.28
CA ASP A 249 10.45 15.08 -8.63
C ASP A 249 10.16 16.10 -9.75
N ARG A 250 9.73 17.31 -9.38
CA ARG A 250 9.45 18.40 -10.31
C ARG A 250 10.60 19.41 -10.25
N THR A 251 10.41 20.45 -9.45
CA THR A 251 11.26 21.64 -9.43
C THR A 251 11.34 22.27 -8.04
N HIS A 252 10.63 21.72 -7.05
CA HIS A 252 10.47 22.38 -5.77
C HIS A 252 11.35 21.73 -4.71
N LEU A 253 12.04 22.59 -3.98
CA LEU A 253 12.69 22.28 -2.73
C LEU A 253 11.88 22.89 -1.60
N TRP A 254 11.24 22.03 -0.81
CA TRP A 254 10.40 22.42 0.31
C TRP A 254 11.22 22.42 1.59
N ILE A 255 11.17 23.51 2.35
CA ILE A 255 11.89 23.67 3.61
C ILE A 255 10.90 23.71 4.76
N TYR A 256 10.97 22.71 5.64
CA TYR A 256 10.12 22.57 6.81
C TYR A 256 10.91 22.79 8.09
N ARG A 257 10.21 23.24 9.14
CA ARG A 257 10.70 23.13 10.51
C ARG A 257 10.63 21.66 10.96
N ALA A 258 11.73 21.10 11.44
CA ALA A 258 11.84 19.67 11.70
C ALA A 258 11.10 19.16 12.97
N ASP A 259 10.66 20.05 13.86
CA ASP A 259 9.93 19.67 15.09
C ASP A 259 8.41 19.61 14.88
N SER A 260 7.87 20.58 14.15
CA SER A 260 6.44 20.86 13.94
C SER A 260 5.97 20.51 12.54
N MET A 261 6.92 20.28 11.62
CA MET A 261 6.69 20.07 10.19
C MET A 261 5.92 21.22 9.53
N GLU A 262 6.06 22.44 10.07
CA GLU A 262 5.51 23.64 9.46
C GLU A 262 6.34 24.04 8.23
N LEU A 263 5.66 24.37 7.13
CA LEU A 263 6.31 24.85 5.92
C LEU A 263 6.86 26.26 6.15
N LEU A 264 8.16 26.42 5.92
CA LEU A 264 8.89 27.68 6.09
C LEU A 264 9.17 28.36 4.75
N ASP A 265 9.56 27.60 3.73
CA ASP A 265 9.90 28.12 2.40
C ASP A 265 9.69 27.08 1.30
N VAL A 266 9.44 27.54 0.08
CA VAL A 266 9.39 26.72 -1.14
C VAL A 266 10.25 27.39 -2.20
N VAL A 267 11.35 26.73 -2.56
CA VAL A 267 12.26 27.23 -3.60
C VAL A 267 11.96 26.49 -4.90
N GLU A 268 11.50 27.21 -5.91
CA GLU A 268 11.34 26.70 -7.26
C GLU A 268 12.66 26.89 -8.04
N ASP A 269 13.29 25.79 -8.45
CA ASP A 269 14.43 25.81 -9.38
C ASP A 269 13.92 25.60 -10.81
N VAL A 270 14.43 26.38 -11.76
CA VAL A 270 14.01 26.28 -13.17
C VAL A 270 14.60 25.01 -13.77
N ALA A 271 13.87 23.90 -13.71
CA ALA A 271 14.14 22.71 -14.51
C ALA A 271 12.91 22.41 -15.37
N ASP A 272 13.10 22.37 -16.69
CA ASP A 272 11.99 22.15 -17.62
C ASP A 272 11.52 20.68 -17.63
N HIS A 273 12.20 19.73 -16.97
CA HIS A 273 12.02 18.28 -17.15
C HIS A 273 11.97 17.48 -15.83
N HIS A 274 11.14 16.42 -15.81
CA HIS A 274 10.88 15.53 -14.68
C HIS A 274 11.99 14.49 -14.53
N HIS A 275 12.82 14.59 -13.49
CA HIS A 275 13.89 13.62 -13.22
C HIS A 275 13.87 13.14 -11.77
N TRP A 276 14.13 11.84 -11.58
CA TRP A 276 13.97 11.15 -10.29
C TRP A 276 15.27 11.02 -9.49
N TYR A 277 16.37 11.57 -10.01
CA TYR A 277 17.71 11.42 -9.44
C TYR A 277 18.19 12.66 -8.69
N GLY A 278 17.28 13.63 -8.51
CA GLY A 278 17.58 14.82 -7.74
C GLY A 278 18.09 14.47 -6.35
N SER A 279 18.99 15.30 -5.83
CA SER A 279 19.52 15.10 -4.49
C SER A 279 19.59 16.39 -3.72
N ALA A 280 19.13 16.34 -2.46
CA ALA A 280 19.16 17.42 -1.51
C ALA A 280 19.86 16.93 -0.24
N ARG A 281 21.05 17.46 0.06
CA ARG A 281 21.88 17.07 1.21
C ARG A 281 22.45 18.28 1.93
N PHE A 282 22.06 18.44 3.18
CA PHE A 282 22.76 19.33 4.10
C PHE A 282 24.17 18.82 4.34
N HIS A 283 25.10 19.76 4.41
CA HIS A 283 26.45 19.55 4.90
C HIS A 283 26.39 19.08 6.37
N PRO A 284 27.31 18.21 6.85
CA PRO A 284 27.20 17.57 8.17
C PRO A 284 27.38 18.51 9.36
N THR A 285 28.10 19.63 9.22
CA THR A 285 28.36 20.58 10.33
C THR A 285 27.91 22.02 10.03
N LEU A 286 28.14 22.51 8.81
CA LEU A 286 27.70 23.82 8.33
C LEU A 286 26.24 23.79 7.84
N PRO A 287 25.49 24.89 7.93
CA PRO A 287 24.10 24.93 7.49
C PRO A 287 23.98 25.22 5.98
N HIS A 288 24.79 24.52 5.18
CA HIS A 288 24.76 24.57 3.73
C HIS A 288 23.96 23.39 3.19
N LEU A 289 23.05 23.65 2.27
CA LEU A 289 22.27 22.64 1.56
C LEU A 289 22.75 22.56 0.12
N ALA A 290 23.25 21.38 -0.27
CA ALA A 290 23.46 21.02 -1.65
C ALA A 290 22.14 20.52 -2.23
N SER A 291 21.69 21.06 -3.35
CA SER A 291 20.50 20.57 -4.05
C SER A 291 20.72 20.59 -5.55
N THR A 292 20.33 19.53 -6.25
CA THR A 292 20.43 19.49 -7.71
C THR A 292 19.41 20.43 -8.36
N GLY A 293 19.80 21.06 -9.47
CA GLY A 293 18.95 21.89 -10.33
C GLY A 293 19.43 21.85 -11.79
N GLY A 294 18.57 22.23 -12.73
CA GLY A 294 18.90 22.30 -14.17
C GLY A 294 19.30 20.95 -14.79
N GLU A 295 18.32 20.15 -15.22
CA GLU A 295 18.52 18.78 -15.77
C GLU A 295 19.41 17.88 -14.88
N ASP A 296 19.44 18.13 -13.57
CA ASP A 296 20.32 17.46 -12.59
C ASP A 296 21.83 17.52 -12.91
N ARG A 297 22.26 18.49 -13.74
CA ARG A 297 23.68 18.66 -14.11
C ARG A 297 24.41 19.68 -13.25
N VAL A 298 23.65 20.52 -12.57
CA VAL A 298 24.16 21.59 -11.72
C VAL A 298 23.73 21.33 -10.29
N LEU A 299 24.68 21.41 -9.37
CA LEU A 299 24.40 21.32 -7.96
C LEU A 299 24.45 22.73 -7.36
N THR A 300 23.32 23.24 -6.91
CA THR A 300 23.22 24.55 -6.26
C THR A 300 23.43 24.38 -4.76
N LEU A 301 24.43 25.08 -4.22
CA LEU A 301 24.67 25.21 -2.79
C LEU A 301 23.98 26.46 -2.25
N ARG A 302 23.26 26.31 -1.14
CA ARG A 302 22.48 27.38 -0.48
C ARG A 302 22.79 27.40 1.01
N THR A 303 23.03 28.58 1.58
CA THR A 303 23.19 28.74 3.03
C THR A 303 21.86 29.06 3.68
N TYR A 304 21.51 28.30 4.74
CA TYR A 304 20.34 28.54 5.57
C TYR A 304 20.79 28.98 6.97
N ASP A 305 20.16 29.99 7.55
CA ASP A 305 20.43 30.35 8.95
C ASP A 305 19.43 29.65 9.86
N THR A 306 19.87 28.57 10.48
CA THR A 306 19.04 27.76 11.38
C THR A 306 18.69 28.47 12.69
N THR A 307 19.40 29.55 13.04
CA THR A 307 19.09 30.37 14.23
C THR A 307 17.92 31.33 14.03
N LEU A 308 17.52 31.54 12.76
CA LEU A 308 16.36 32.34 12.43
C LEU A 308 15.06 31.54 12.45
N VAL A 309 15.13 30.21 12.50
CA VAL A 309 13.95 29.33 12.45
C VAL A 309 12.91 29.67 13.50
N ASP A 310 13.33 29.98 14.73
CA ASP A 310 12.45 30.36 15.85
C ASP A 310 11.78 31.73 15.64
N ARG A 311 12.35 32.57 14.75
CA ARG A 311 11.87 33.91 14.39
C ARG A 311 11.07 33.93 13.09
N LEU A 312 11.13 32.85 12.31
CA LEU A 312 10.33 32.69 11.11
C LEU A 312 8.90 32.35 11.52
N ALA A 313 7.95 33.21 11.14
CA ALA A 313 6.56 32.82 11.18
C ALA A 313 6.36 31.70 10.16
N ALA A 314 5.69 30.62 10.56
CA ALA A 314 5.20 29.62 9.62
C ALA A 314 4.40 30.31 8.50
N GLU A 315 4.36 29.69 7.32
CA GLU A 315 3.52 30.18 6.23
C GLU A 315 2.10 30.47 6.76
N SER A 316 1.61 31.70 6.56
CA SER A 316 0.29 32.10 7.03
C SER A 316 -0.78 31.26 6.32
N GLY A 317 -1.32 30.25 7.01
CA GLY A 317 -2.33 29.34 6.47
C GLY A 317 -1.99 27.84 6.58
N ALA A 318 -0.77 27.47 6.99
CA ALA A 318 -0.48 26.09 7.37
C ALA A 318 -1.35 25.70 8.58
N ALA A 319 -2.13 24.64 8.43
CA ALA A 319 -3.05 24.19 9.47
C ALA A 319 -2.62 22.81 9.97
N ARG A 320 -2.43 22.73 11.30
CA ARG A 320 -2.14 21.49 12.02
C ARG A 320 -3.44 20.87 12.49
N TYR A 321 -3.62 19.59 12.16
CA TYR A 321 -4.81 18.81 12.52
C TYR A 321 -4.41 17.58 13.32
N ALA A 322 -5.30 17.15 14.22
CA ALA A 322 -5.27 15.83 14.81
C ALA A 322 -6.67 15.23 14.65
N ASN A 323 -6.78 14.18 13.86
CA ASN A 323 -8.05 13.51 13.57
C ASN A 323 -8.12 12.21 14.37
N CYS A 324 -9.02 12.14 15.34
CA CYS A 324 -9.26 10.95 16.14
C CYS A 324 -10.42 10.13 15.56
N ARG A 325 -10.23 8.83 15.40
CA ARG A 325 -11.29 7.88 14.99
C ARG A 325 -11.83 7.14 16.20
N VAL A 326 -13.14 7.21 16.40
CA VAL A 326 -13.88 6.49 17.44
C VAL A 326 -14.85 5.52 16.79
N ALA A 327 -14.67 4.22 17.01
CA ALA A 327 -15.49 3.20 16.37
C ALA A 327 -16.70 2.81 17.23
N LEU A 328 -17.88 2.67 16.60
CA LEU A 328 -19.06 2.03 17.19
C LEU A 328 -19.16 0.61 16.63
N LEU A 329 -18.92 -0.36 17.49
CA LEU A 329 -18.88 -1.78 17.15
C LEU A 329 -20.00 -2.51 17.89
N GLY A 330 -20.71 -3.39 17.18
CA GLY A 330 -21.81 -4.14 17.78
C GLY A 330 -22.70 -4.72 16.70
N ASN A 331 -23.44 -5.76 17.04
CA ASN A 331 -24.19 -6.53 16.05
C ASN A 331 -25.42 -5.79 15.51
N THR A 332 -26.13 -6.45 14.61
CA THR A 332 -27.34 -5.95 13.97
C THR A 332 -28.41 -5.58 15.02
N GLY A 333 -28.96 -4.37 14.92
CA GLY A 333 -30.09 -3.94 15.74
C GLY A 333 -29.75 -3.40 17.13
N VAL A 334 -28.49 -3.36 17.56
CA VAL A 334 -28.11 -2.85 18.91
C VAL A 334 -28.31 -1.34 19.10
N GLY A 335 -28.60 -0.59 18.02
CA GLY A 335 -28.93 0.84 18.08
C GLY A 335 -27.74 1.80 17.82
N LYS A 336 -26.67 1.32 17.19
CA LYS A 336 -25.44 2.09 16.92
C LYS A 336 -25.67 3.42 16.19
N THR A 337 -26.42 3.41 15.09
CA THR A 337 -26.69 4.63 14.32
C THR A 337 -27.47 5.67 15.12
N ALA A 338 -28.46 5.24 15.90
CA ALA A 338 -29.20 6.13 16.79
C ALA A 338 -28.29 6.72 17.88
N LEU A 339 -27.39 5.91 18.44
CA LEU A 339 -26.38 6.35 19.41
C LEU A 339 -25.39 7.36 18.80
N SER A 340 -24.85 7.07 17.60
CA SER A 340 -23.96 7.98 16.87
C SER A 340 -24.63 9.35 16.63
N ARG A 341 -25.89 9.36 16.20
CA ARG A 341 -26.67 10.60 16.04
C ARG A 341 -26.81 11.38 17.35
N ALA A 342 -27.13 10.70 18.44
CA ALA A 342 -27.27 11.32 19.76
C ALA A 342 -25.95 11.92 20.26
N LEU A 343 -24.82 11.21 20.06
CA LEU A 343 -23.48 11.71 20.39
C LEU A 343 -23.08 12.94 19.58
N CYS A 344 -23.56 13.06 18.34
CA CYS A 344 -23.42 14.26 17.49
C CYS A 344 -24.44 15.37 17.82
N GLY A 345 -25.26 15.24 18.87
CA GLY A 345 -26.26 16.24 19.25
C GLY A 345 -27.48 16.32 18.31
N LYS A 346 -27.74 15.29 17.50
CA LYS A 346 -28.90 15.23 16.60
C LYS A 346 -30.09 14.54 17.27
N ASP A 347 -31.30 14.92 16.87
CA ASP A 347 -32.54 14.32 17.38
C ASP A 347 -32.63 12.81 17.10
N PHE A 348 -33.25 12.09 18.04
CA PHE A 348 -33.53 10.68 17.93
C PHE A 348 -34.42 10.39 16.72
N ARG A 349 -34.00 9.41 15.93
CA ARG A 349 -34.81 8.82 14.85
C ARG A 349 -34.64 7.31 14.93
N ALA A 350 -35.73 6.56 14.79
CA ALA A 350 -35.62 5.12 14.62
C ALA A 350 -34.82 4.82 13.35
N THR A 351 -33.76 4.03 13.48
CA THR A 351 -32.88 3.66 12.38
C THR A 351 -32.96 2.16 12.15
N GLU A 352 -32.89 1.78 10.88
CA GLU A 352 -32.64 0.38 10.50
C GLU A 352 -31.19 -0.01 10.78
N SER A 353 -30.86 -1.26 10.50
CA SER A 353 -29.48 -1.76 10.64
C SER A 353 -28.56 -1.04 9.67
N THR A 354 -27.38 -0.63 10.16
CA THR A 354 -26.34 -0.03 9.32
C THR A 354 -25.92 -1.01 8.24
N HIS A 355 -25.83 -0.53 7.01
CA HIS A 355 -25.18 -1.19 5.88
C HIS A 355 -23.92 -0.41 5.54
N GLY A 356 -22.78 -1.09 5.46
CA GLY A 356 -21.46 -0.46 5.34
C GLY A 356 -21.07 0.35 6.58
N THR A 357 -20.11 1.25 6.39
CA THR A 357 -19.59 2.12 7.45
C THR A 357 -20.06 3.56 7.27
N ARG A 358 -20.53 4.19 8.34
CA ARG A 358 -20.98 5.60 8.34
C ARG A 358 -20.06 6.45 9.21
N ILE A 359 -19.61 7.58 8.66
CA ILE A 359 -18.70 8.51 9.34
C ILE A 359 -19.48 9.77 9.74
N SER A 360 -19.25 10.29 10.94
CA SER A 360 -19.86 11.53 11.42
C SER A 360 -18.92 12.31 12.33
N LEU A 361 -18.82 13.63 12.13
CA LEU A 361 -18.08 14.52 13.03
C LEU A 361 -18.84 14.67 14.36
N MET A 362 -18.20 14.29 15.46
CA MET A 362 -18.77 14.37 16.82
C MET A 362 -18.31 15.63 17.55
N ASP A 363 -17.02 15.96 17.46
CA ASP A 363 -16.41 17.09 18.15
C ASP A 363 -15.36 17.76 17.26
N ARG A 364 -15.25 19.08 17.39
CA ARG A 364 -14.21 19.89 16.77
C ARG A 364 -13.79 20.97 17.76
N SER A 365 -12.51 21.00 18.10
CA SER A 365 -11.92 22.00 19.00
C SER A 365 -10.60 22.52 18.43
N VAL A 366 -10.20 23.71 18.87
CA VAL A 366 -8.89 24.29 18.55
C VAL A 366 -8.14 24.44 19.86
N VAL A 367 -6.94 23.87 19.94
CA VAL A 367 -6.09 23.87 21.13
C VAL A 367 -4.73 24.42 20.75
N ASP A 368 -4.23 25.35 21.53
CA ASP A 368 -2.87 25.87 21.35
C ASP A 368 -1.88 24.97 22.10
N ASP A 369 -0.81 24.56 21.41
CA ASP A 369 0.34 23.88 21.99
C ASP A 369 1.61 24.75 21.88
N HIS A 370 2.76 24.20 22.25
CA HIS A 370 4.05 24.90 22.22
C HIS A 370 4.55 25.19 20.79
N LEU A 371 3.96 24.56 19.76
CA LEU A 371 4.30 24.69 18.36
C LEU A 371 3.26 25.52 17.57
N GLY A 372 2.04 25.71 18.10
CA GLY A 372 0.99 26.53 17.48
C GLY A 372 -0.43 26.01 17.75
N SER A 373 -1.42 26.52 17.02
CA SER A 373 -2.80 26.04 17.12
C SER A 373 -2.98 24.72 16.37
N VAL A 374 -3.56 23.73 17.03
CA VAL A 374 -3.93 22.43 16.45
C VAL A 374 -5.45 22.29 16.47
N VAL A 375 -6.03 21.99 15.32
CA VAL A 375 -7.46 21.64 15.21
C VAL A 375 -7.62 20.15 15.52
N ARG A 376 -8.37 19.84 16.57
CA ARG A 376 -8.69 18.49 17.00
C ARG A 376 -10.09 18.13 16.53
N GLU A 377 -10.22 17.08 15.74
CA GLU A 377 -11.51 16.57 15.24
C GLU A 377 -11.72 15.13 15.70
N VAL A 378 -12.92 14.82 16.16
CA VAL A 378 -13.30 13.46 16.58
C VAL A 378 -14.39 12.94 15.66
N PHE A 379 -14.09 11.88 14.93
CA PHE A 379 -15.00 11.23 13.99
C PHE A 379 -15.53 9.91 14.56
N LEU A 380 -16.85 9.74 14.53
CA LEU A 380 -17.52 8.49 14.85
C LEU A 380 -17.66 7.64 13.61
N TRP A 381 -17.15 6.42 13.68
CA TRP A 381 -17.22 5.39 12.65
C TRP A 381 -18.24 4.33 13.09
N ASP A 382 -19.46 4.38 12.54
CA ASP A 382 -20.52 3.40 12.78
C ASP A 382 -20.39 2.23 11.81
N PHE A 383 -19.83 1.12 12.30
CA PHE A 383 -19.59 -0.09 11.51
C PHE A 383 -20.87 -0.92 11.32
N ALA A 384 -21.02 -1.57 10.17
CA ALA A 384 -22.05 -2.58 9.96
C ALA A 384 -21.95 -3.73 10.98
N GLY A 385 -23.10 -4.19 11.50
CA GLY A 385 -23.15 -5.21 12.56
C GLY A 385 -23.32 -6.65 12.07
N GLN A 386 -23.52 -6.85 10.77
CA GLN A 386 -23.72 -8.15 10.16
C GLN A 386 -22.37 -8.81 9.91
N SER A 387 -22.24 -10.12 10.19
CA SER A 387 -20.96 -10.85 10.09
C SER A 387 -20.33 -10.80 8.69
N VAL A 388 -21.15 -10.65 7.65
CA VAL A 388 -20.70 -10.59 6.25
C VAL A 388 -19.76 -9.41 5.98
N TYR A 389 -19.94 -8.28 6.66
CA TYR A 389 -19.07 -7.11 6.50
C TYR A 389 -17.66 -7.32 7.07
N ARG A 390 -17.46 -8.32 7.94
CA ARG A 390 -16.18 -8.58 8.61
C ARG A 390 -15.06 -9.03 7.66
N LEU A 391 -15.38 -9.34 6.41
CA LEU A 391 -14.39 -9.61 5.37
C LEU A 391 -13.64 -8.33 4.94
N VAL A 392 -14.30 -7.17 4.99
CA VAL A 392 -13.77 -5.89 4.50
C VAL A 392 -13.44 -4.91 5.64
N GLN A 393 -14.15 -4.99 6.76
CA GLN A 393 -13.94 -4.12 7.93
C GLN A 393 -12.54 -4.12 8.58
N PRO A 394 -11.70 -5.18 8.50
CA PRO A 394 -10.35 -5.12 9.07
C PRO A 394 -9.50 -3.98 8.49
N VAL A 395 -9.71 -3.62 7.22
CA VAL A 395 -9.02 -2.50 6.55
C VAL A 395 -9.48 -1.16 7.14
N GLU A 396 -10.78 -1.01 7.35
CA GLU A 396 -11.39 0.20 7.94
C GLU A 396 -11.06 0.37 9.43
N ALA A 397 -10.70 -0.71 10.13
CA ALA A 397 -10.43 -0.71 11.57
C ALA A 397 -9.05 -0.12 11.95
N VAL A 398 -8.24 0.27 10.96
CA VAL A 398 -6.91 0.85 11.18
C VAL A 398 -7.02 2.28 11.75
N GLY A 399 -6.23 2.56 12.78
CA GLY A 399 -6.15 3.89 13.40
C GLY A 399 -7.34 4.26 14.28
N ILE A 400 -8.04 3.27 14.85
CA ILE A 400 -9.07 3.51 15.88
C ILE A 400 -8.38 3.76 17.22
N GLU A 401 -8.70 4.88 17.87
CA GLU A 401 -8.15 5.26 19.19
C GLU A 401 -9.05 4.79 20.34
N VAL A 402 -10.37 4.89 20.13
CA VAL A 402 -11.40 4.49 21.10
C VAL A 402 -12.43 3.62 20.41
N ALA A 403 -12.76 2.48 21.02
CA ALA A 403 -13.79 1.57 20.53
C ALA A 403 -14.95 1.49 21.53
N LEU A 404 -16.15 1.80 21.06
CA LEU A 404 -17.41 1.63 21.76
C LEU A 404 -17.99 0.26 21.41
N LEU A 405 -17.95 -0.66 22.36
CA LEU A 405 -18.51 -2.01 22.25
C LEU A 405 -19.98 -1.96 22.67
N VAL A 406 -20.85 -1.78 21.68
CA VAL A 406 -22.29 -1.56 21.86
C VAL A 406 -23.03 -2.89 21.97
N LEU A 407 -23.59 -3.12 23.15
CA LEU A 407 -24.31 -4.34 23.50
C LEU A 407 -25.82 -4.13 23.51
N ASP A 408 -26.52 -5.23 23.24
CA ASP A 408 -27.96 -5.34 23.35
C ASP A 408 -28.37 -6.53 24.23
N ASN A 409 -29.38 -6.32 25.07
CA ASN A 409 -29.90 -7.25 26.08
C ASN A 409 -30.73 -8.41 25.48
N ARG A 410 -30.53 -8.75 24.20
CA ARG A 410 -31.33 -9.77 23.50
C ARG A 410 -30.73 -11.17 23.55
N ASN A 411 -29.42 -11.30 23.75
CA ASN A 411 -28.73 -12.60 23.79
C ASN A 411 -28.39 -13.00 25.23
N VAL A 412 -29.20 -13.88 25.82
CA VAL A 412 -29.09 -14.29 27.23
C VAL A 412 -28.05 -15.40 27.44
N SER A 413 -27.69 -16.17 26.40
CA SER A 413 -26.81 -17.34 26.54
C SER A 413 -25.31 -17.03 26.54
N ASP A 414 -24.87 -16.03 25.76
CA ASP A 414 -23.49 -15.53 25.76
C ASP A 414 -23.47 -14.07 25.29
N PRO A 415 -23.75 -13.11 26.19
CA PRO A 415 -23.80 -11.69 25.84
C PRO A 415 -22.44 -11.11 25.45
N LEU A 416 -21.32 -11.79 25.75
CA LEU A 416 -19.95 -11.31 25.50
C LEU A 416 -19.26 -11.98 24.32
N GLY A 417 -19.79 -13.09 23.79
CA GLY A 417 -19.23 -13.77 22.62
C GLY A 417 -19.01 -12.82 21.44
N GLU A 418 -19.94 -11.90 21.22
CA GLU A 418 -19.88 -10.89 20.15
C GLU A 418 -18.74 -9.89 20.36
N ILE A 419 -18.46 -9.50 21.62
CA ILE A 419 -17.36 -8.59 21.95
C ILE A 419 -16.02 -9.20 21.55
N ARG A 420 -15.82 -10.49 21.82
CA ARG A 420 -14.55 -11.19 21.56
C ARG A 420 -14.21 -11.23 20.06
N GLU A 421 -15.22 -11.25 19.20
CA GLU A 421 -15.06 -11.13 17.75
C GLU A 421 -14.67 -9.71 17.35
N TRP A 422 -15.34 -8.68 17.90
CA TRP A 422 -14.98 -7.27 17.68
C TRP A 422 -13.59 -6.94 18.20
N GLU A 423 -13.16 -7.51 19.33
CA GLU A 423 -11.78 -7.40 19.81
C GLU A 423 -10.77 -7.98 18.83
N THR A 424 -11.10 -9.11 18.20
CA THR A 424 -10.22 -9.75 17.22
C THR A 424 -10.07 -8.86 16.00
N LEU A 425 -11.15 -8.23 15.54
CA LEU A 425 -11.15 -7.23 14.48
C LEU A 425 -10.32 -5.98 14.85
N LEU A 426 -10.51 -5.43 16.04
CA LEU A 426 -9.76 -4.25 16.52
C LEU A 426 -8.24 -4.51 16.58
N ARG A 427 -7.84 -5.72 16.98
CA ARG A 427 -6.43 -6.09 17.03
C ARG A 427 -5.85 -6.35 15.64
N LEU A 428 -6.63 -6.86 14.68
CA LEU A 428 -6.21 -6.91 13.27
C LEU A 428 -5.93 -5.50 12.73
N GLY A 429 -6.75 -4.51 13.12
CA GLY A 429 -6.52 -3.10 12.78
C GLY A 429 -5.42 -2.40 13.60
N SER A 430 -4.74 -3.09 14.52
CA SER A 430 -3.69 -2.52 15.39
C SER A 430 -2.53 -3.50 15.62
N PRO A 431 -1.78 -3.86 14.57
CA PRO A 431 -0.73 -4.89 14.64
C PRO A 431 0.49 -4.49 15.51
N SER A 432 0.78 -3.19 15.65
CA SER A 432 1.98 -2.66 16.32
C SER A 432 1.92 -2.65 17.86
N GLY A 433 0.84 -3.15 18.46
CA GLY A 433 0.62 -3.12 19.92
C GLY A 433 -0.08 -1.84 20.40
N GLY A 434 -0.71 -1.89 21.59
CA GLY A 434 -1.38 -0.73 22.20
C GLY A 434 -2.80 -0.40 21.71
N GLY A 435 -3.51 -1.37 21.10
CA GLY A 435 -4.82 -1.15 20.45
C GLY A 435 -5.90 -0.47 21.31
N PRO A 436 -6.98 0.01 20.68
CA PRO A 436 -7.83 1.10 21.17
C PRO A 436 -8.34 0.93 22.60
N LYS A 437 -8.53 2.04 23.30
CA LYS A 437 -9.24 2.03 24.58
C LYS A 437 -10.68 1.57 24.36
N ARG A 438 -11.15 0.65 25.19
CA ARG A 438 -12.45 -0.01 25.01
C ARG A 438 -13.45 0.48 26.06
N ILE A 439 -14.60 0.96 25.61
CA ILE A 439 -15.72 1.33 26.47
C ILE A 439 -16.90 0.42 26.10
N VAL A 440 -17.45 -0.28 27.10
CA VAL A 440 -18.66 -1.08 26.89
C VAL A 440 -19.87 -0.17 27.02
N VAL A 441 -20.73 -0.17 26.00
CA VAL A 441 -21.95 0.63 25.99
C VAL A 441 -23.16 -0.29 25.97
N ILE A 442 -23.91 -0.31 27.07
CA ILE A 442 -25.19 -1.00 27.15
C ILE A 442 -26.25 -0.04 26.59
N ALA A 443 -26.54 -0.17 25.30
CA ALA A 443 -27.45 0.72 24.61
C ALA A 443 -28.93 0.31 24.81
N ARG A 444 -29.83 1.27 24.55
CA ARG A 444 -31.30 1.08 24.60
C ARG A 444 -31.81 0.72 26.00
N ALA A 445 -31.26 1.39 27.02
CA ALA A 445 -31.66 1.27 28.42
C ALA A 445 -33.18 1.44 28.65
N ASP A 446 -33.84 2.23 27.81
CA ASP A 446 -35.29 2.46 27.80
C ASP A 446 -36.11 1.18 27.50
N ARG A 447 -35.48 0.12 27.00
CA ARG A 447 -36.09 -1.19 26.73
C ARG A 447 -35.71 -2.28 27.75
N GLY A 448 -35.04 -1.90 28.85
CA GLY A 448 -34.56 -2.79 29.91
C GLY A 448 -33.03 -2.92 29.91
N GLY A 449 -32.41 -2.83 31.09
CA GLY A 449 -30.95 -2.96 31.26
C GLY A 449 -30.46 -4.41 31.26
N LEU A 450 -29.19 -4.62 30.90
CA LEU A 450 -28.50 -5.89 31.14
C LEU A 450 -28.43 -6.08 32.66
N SER A 451 -29.02 -7.14 33.20
CA SER A 451 -28.82 -7.50 34.60
C SER A 451 -27.43 -8.11 34.70
N LEU A 452 -26.47 -7.40 35.32
CA LEU A 452 -25.12 -7.94 35.53
C LEU A 452 -25.16 -9.27 36.29
N ASP A 453 -26.15 -9.45 37.17
CA ASP A 453 -26.48 -10.71 37.88
C ASP A 453 -26.70 -11.95 36.97
N LEU A 454 -26.85 -11.78 35.64
CA LEU A 454 -27.02 -12.88 34.67
C LEU A 454 -25.70 -13.30 34.01
N LEU A 455 -24.62 -12.57 34.22
CA LEU A 455 -23.29 -12.95 33.75
C LEU A 455 -22.71 -14.03 34.68
N SER A 456 -21.94 -14.96 34.11
CA SER A 456 -21.09 -15.82 34.94
C SER A 456 -20.01 -14.98 35.64
N ASP A 457 -19.46 -15.47 36.75
CA ASP A 457 -18.31 -14.83 37.42
C ASP A 457 -17.16 -14.52 36.43
N GLU A 458 -16.92 -15.42 35.48
CA GLU A 458 -15.94 -15.22 34.39
C GLU A 458 -16.31 -14.07 33.43
N GLY A 459 -17.60 -13.86 33.16
CA GLY A 459 -18.10 -12.79 32.30
C GLY A 459 -18.05 -11.42 32.97
N GLU A 460 -18.31 -11.35 34.28
CA GLU A 460 -18.12 -10.12 35.06
C GLU A 460 -16.64 -9.71 35.09
N GLU A 461 -15.73 -10.65 35.35
CA GLU A 461 -14.29 -10.40 35.28
C GLU A 461 -13.84 -9.93 33.89
N GLU A 462 -14.47 -10.43 32.81
CA GLU A 462 -14.15 -10.01 31.45
C GLU A 462 -14.60 -8.58 31.16
N ILE A 463 -15.80 -8.16 31.61
CA ILE A 463 -16.27 -6.79 31.45
C ILE A 463 -15.42 -5.79 32.25
N LEU A 464 -14.98 -6.18 33.45
CA LEU A 464 -14.13 -5.33 34.30
C LEU A 464 -12.75 -5.02 33.70
N ARG A 465 -12.34 -5.71 32.63
CA ARG A 465 -11.08 -5.42 31.91
C ARG A 465 -11.18 -4.20 30.98
N TYR A 466 -12.39 -3.73 30.68
CA TYR A 466 -12.60 -2.57 29.82
C TYR A 466 -12.52 -1.26 30.62
N LEU A 467 -12.29 -0.14 29.92
CA LEU A 467 -12.07 1.16 30.55
C LEU A 467 -13.25 1.59 31.43
N SER A 468 -14.47 1.33 30.94
CA SER A 468 -15.71 1.62 31.65
C SER A 468 -16.88 0.88 31.01
N THR A 469 -17.98 0.77 31.74
CA THR A 469 -19.27 0.29 31.25
C THR A 469 -20.32 1.37 31.48
N VAL A 470 -20.98 1.83 30.42
CA VAL A 470 -21.98 2.90 30.48
C VAL A 470 -23.30 2.44 29.89
N GLN A 471 -24.37 2.59 30.65
CA GLN A 471 -25.72 2.34 30.17
C GLN A 471 -26.31 3.61 29.56
N THR A 472 -26.81 3.54 28.33
CA THR A 472 -27.31 4.72 27.57
C THR A 472 -28.66 4.48 26.92
N SER A 473 -29.40 5.56 26.66
CA SER A 473 -30.51 5.54 25.71
C SER A 473 -30.46 6.77 24.80
N ALA A 474 -30.37 6.50 23.50
CA ALA A 474 -30.42 7.53 22.46
C ALA A 474 -31.82 8.18 22.34
N ARG A 475 -32.87 7.55 22.90
CA ARG A 475 -34.26 8.01 22.77
C ARG A 475 -34.60 9.11 23.76
N ASP A 476 -34.20 8.94 25.03
CA ASP A 476 -34.47 9.90 26.11
C ASP A 476 -33.22 10.70 26.51
N GLY A 477 -32.05 10.39 25.95
CA GLY A 477 -30.79 11.07 26.22
C GLY A 477 -30.04 10.57 27.46
N THR A 478 -30.51 9.50 28.10
CA THR A 478 -29.88 8.94 29.32
C THR A 478 -28.39 8.69 29.11
N ASN A 479 -27.56 9.31 29.96
CA ASN A 479 -26.09 9.22 30.01
C ASN A 479 -25.34 9.55 28.71
N ILE A 480 -25.99 10.17 27.71
CA ILE A 480 -25.30 10.59 26.47
C ILE A 480 -24.20 11.63 26.74
N PRO A 481 -24.42 12.69 27.56
CA PRO A 481 -23.35 13.62 27.91
C PRO A 481 -22.19 12.96 28.65
N ALA A 482 -22.49 12.09 29.63
CA ALA A 482 -21.48 11.36 30.38
C ALA A 482 -20.64 10.43 29.49
N LEU A 483 -21.27 9.75 28.52
CA LEU A 483 -20.55 8.95 27.53
C LEU A 483 -19.67 9.83 26.64
N ARG A 484 -20.14 11.01 26.21
CA ARG A 484 -19.35 11.96 25.42
C ARG A 484 -18.10 12.41 26.18
N ASP A 485 -18.24 12.80 27.44
CA ASP A 485 -17.11 13.22 28.29
C ASP A 485 -16.12 12.06 28.51
N LEU A 486 -16.62 10.83 28.70
CA LEU A 486 -15.78 9.65 28.81
C LEU A 486 -15.00 9.35 27.52
N ILE A 487 -15.62 9.49 26.35
CA ILE A 487 -14.94 9.33 25.05
C ILE A 487 -13.83 10.37 24.93
N LEU A 488 -14.14 11.65 25.14
CA LEU A 488 -13.17 12.73 25.00
C LEU A 488 -12.01 12.61 25.99
N GLY A 489 -12.29 12.19 27.23
CA GLY A 489 -11.28 11.94 28.26
C GLY A 489 -10.48 10.65 28.05
N ALA A 490 -10.97 9.71 27.24
CA ALA A 490 -10.23 8.51 26.87
C ALA A 490 -9.19 8.79 25.77
N ILE A 491 -9.39 9.78 24.91
CA ILE A 491 -8.46 10.07 23.80
C ILE A 491 -7.13 10.56 24.37
N ASP A 492 -6.05 9.86 24.01
CA ASP A 492 -4.69 10.31 24.30
C ASP A 492 -4.16 11.10 23.10
N TRP A 493 -4.30 12.43 23.16
CA TRP A 493 -3.95 13.30 22.04
C TRP A 493 -2.44 13.31 21.73
N ASP A 494 -1.58 12.83 22.63
CA ASP A 494 -0.14 12.71 22.41
C ASP A 494 0.20 11.47 21.56
N THR A 495 -0.75 10.55 21.39
CA THR A 495 -0.61 9.36 20.53
C THR A 495 -1.28 9.51 19.18
N VAL A 496 -2.23 10.44 19.05
CA VAL A 496 -2.92 10.71 17.80
C VAL A 496 -1.96 11.40 16.82
N PRO A 497 -1.74 10.84 15.62
CA PRO A 497 -0.88 11.46 14.62
C PRO A 497 -1.38 12.87 14.27
N THR A 498 -0.44 13.81 14.23
CA THR A 498 -0.72 15.16 13.76
C THR A 498 -0.47 15.28 12.26
N LEU A 499 -1.13 16.22 11.61
CA LEU A 499 -1.04 16.43 10.17
C LEU A 499 -0.85 17.90 9.86
N THR A 500 0.17 18.22 9.08
CA THR A 500 0.39 19.57 8.55
C THR A 500 0.09 19.58 7.06
N SER A 501 -0.62 20.61 6.62
CA SER A 501 -0.97 20.79 5.21
C SER A 501 -0.95 22.27 4.84
N ASN A 502 -0.65 22.54 3.58
CA ASN A 502 -0.64 23.90 3.04
C ASN A 502 -2.05 24.40 2.69
N THR A 503 -2.16 25.70 2.44
CA THR A 503 -3.41 26.38 2.12
C THR A 503 -4.14 25.78 0.92
N ARG A 504 -3.40 25.36 -0.13
CA ARG A 504 -3.98 24.79 -1.34
C ARG A 504 -4.64 23.43 -1.08
N PHE A 505 -4.00 22.56 -0.30
CA PHE A 505 -4.55 21.28 0.11
C PHE A 505 -5.85 21.47 0.92
N GLN A 506 -5.88 22.47 1.81
CA GLN A 506 -7.06 22.80 2.61
C GLN A 506 -8.24 23.30 1.79
N GLN A 507 -7.99 24.09 0.74
CA GLN A 507 -9.02 24.48 -0.22
C GLN A 507 -9.61 23.26 -0.92
N LEU A 508 -8.77 22.32 -1.37
CA LEU A 508 -9.24 21.09 -2.02
C LEU A 508 -10.04 20.20 -1.07
N ARG A 509 -9.54 19.98 0.16
CA ARG A 509 -10.25 19.21 1.19
C ARG A 509 -11.64 19.79 1.43
N SER A 510 -11.75 21.10 1.60
CA SER A 510 -13.02 21.80 1.82
C SER A 510 -13.98 21.62 0.65
N TYR A 511 -13.47 21.73 -0.58
CA TYR A 511 -14.23 21.49 -1.81
C TYR A 511 -14.77 20.05 -1.87
N VAL A 512 -13.92 19.04 -1.66
CA VAL A 512 -14.32 17.62 -1.68
C VAL A 512 -15.40 17.32 -0.63
N LEU A 513 -15.20 17.78 0.60
CA LEU A 513 -16.17 17.57 1.68
C LEU A 513 -17.52 18.24 1.38
N GLN A 514 -17.51 19.43 0.77
CA GLN A 514 -18.73 20.12 0.35
C GLN A 514 -19.49 19.33 -0.73
N GLN A 515 -18.78 18.81 -1.73
CA GLN A 515 -19.38 17.99 -2.79
C GLN A 515 -19.97 16.69 -2.24
N ALA A 516 -19.23 16.00 -1.36
CA ALA A 516 -19.71 14.78 -0.71
C ALA A 516 -20.97 15.04 0.14
N THR A 517 -20.99 16.15 0.88
CA THR A 517 -22.14 16.57 1.71
C THR A 517 -23.35 16.95 0.86
N ALA A 518 -23.13 17.49 -0.34
CA ALA A 518 -24.18 17.78 -1.31
C ALA A 518 -24.78 16.51 -1.96
N GLY A 519 -24.27 15.33 -1.64
CA GLY A 519 -24.78 14.04 -2.13
C GLY A 519 -24.13 13.56 -3.43
N ARG A 520 -23.05 14.21 -3.90
CA ARG A 520 -22.29 13.72 -5.05
C ARG A 520 -21.47 12.50 -4.64
N VAL A 521 -21.72 11.36 -5.28
CA VAL A 521 -21.04 10.09 -5.00
C VAL A 521 -19.70 10.00 -5.73
N MET A 522 -19.68 10.42 -7.00
CA MET A 522 -18.53 10.25 -7.89
C MET A 522 -18.35 11.47 -8.82
N GLY A 523 -17.15 11.64 -9.38
CA GLY A 523 -16.88 12.53 -10.50
C GLY A 523 -15.60 12.17 -11.24
N GLN A 524 -15.48 12.61 -12.49
CA GLN A 524 -14.22 12.52 -13.24
C GLN A 524 -13.20 13.55 -12.72
N THR A 525 -11.93 13.16 -12.61
CA THR A 525 -10.84 14.01 -12.11
C THR A 525 -10.78 15.35 -12.85
N ARG A 526 -10.86 15.35 -14.19
CA ARG A 526 -10.81 16.59 -15.00
C ARG A 526 -12.03 17.50 -14.81
N ALA A 527 -13.21 16.93 -14.57
CA ALA A 527 -14.40 17.72 -14.27
C ALA A 527 -14.26 18.38 -12.89
N LEU A 528 -13.85 17.61 -11.89
CA LEU A 528 -13.57 18.10 -10.54
C LEU A 528 -12.48 19.18 -10.54
N TYR A 529 -11.42 19.02 -11.34
CA TYR A 529 -10.37 20.01 -11.50
C TYR A 529 -10.91 21.35 -12.04
N ARG A 530 -11.69 21.33 -13.13
CA ARG A 530 -12.28 22.55 -13.69
C ARG A 530 -13.20 23.27 -12.71
N GLU A 531 -14.05 22.51 -12.03
CA GLU A 531 -14.97 23.03 -11.00
C GLU A 531 -14.21 23.59 -9.79
N PHE A 532 -13.13 22.91 -9.37
CA PHE A 532 -12.25 23.36 -8.30
C PHE A 532 -11.56 24.68 -8.67
N CYS A 533 -10.94 24.78 -9.85
CA CYS A 533 -10.32 26.03 -10.33
C CYS A 533 -11.34 27.18 -10.39
N GLN A 534 -12.56 26.92 -10.85
CA GLN A 534 -13.64 27.91 -10.82
C GLN A 534 -14.00 28.35 -9.39
N SER A 535 -14.04 27.42 -8.44
CA SER A 535 -14.28 27.74 -7.02
C SER A 535 -13.14 28.55 -6.40
N CYS A 536 -11.91 28.33 -6.88
CA CYS A 536 -10.69 29.02 -6.45
C CYS A 536 -10.39 30.31 -7.22
N ALA A 537 -11.21 30.72 -8.20
CA ALA A 537 -10.96 31.90 -9.04
C ALA A 537 -10.87 33.25 -8.27
N ARG A 538 -11.21 33.25 -6.97
CA ARG A 538 -11.07 34.41 -6.06
C ARG A 538 -9.89 34.27 -5.08
N SER A 539 -9.10 33.22 -5.19
CA SER A 539 -7.91 32.95 -4.36
C SER A 539 -6.71 33.73 -4.88
N ASP A 540 -5.82 34.16 -3.98
CA ASP A 540 -4.55 34.81 -4.34
C ASP A 540 -3.48 33.80 -4.81
N LEU A 541 -3.72 32.49 -4.66
CA LEU A 541 -2.81 31.43 -5.10
C LEU A 541 -2.93 31.16 -6.60
N PRO A 542 -1.83 30.87 -7.32
CA PRO A 542 -1.88 30.49 -8.72
C PRO A 542 -2.69 29.20 -8.90
N GLU A 543 -3.40 29.11 -10.03
CA GLU A 543 -4.15 27.91 -10.39
C GLU A 543 -3.19 26.71 -10.49
N PRO A 544 -3.47 25.60 -9.78
CA PRO A 544 -2.63 24.42 -9.86
C PRO A 544 -2.73 23.80 -11.25
N THR A 545 -1.68 23.12 -11.70
CA THR A 545 -1.79 22.27 -12.89
C THR A 545 -2.66 21.03 -12.60
N LEU A 546 -3.16 20.36 -13.64
CA LEU A 546 -3.94 19.12 -13.47
C LEU A 546 -3.15 18.04 -12.70
N ASP A 547 -1.83 17.98 -12.90
CA ASP A 547 -0.99 17.00 -12.23
C ASP A 547 -0.70 17.39 -10.78
N GLU A 548 -0.57 18.67 -10.44
CA GLU A 548 -0.60 19.12 -9.03
C GLU A 548 -1.91 18.72 -8.36
N PHE A 549 -3.03 18.94 -9.04
CA PHE A 549 -4.35 18.58 -8.52
C PHE A 549 -4.48 17.07 -8.27
N ARG A 550 -3.95 16.23 -9.16
CA ARG A 550 -3.92 14.76 -8.96
C ARG A 550 -3.10 14.35 -7.75
N THR A 551 -1.93 14.96 -7.52
CA THR A 551 -1.11 14.70 -6.32
C THR A 551 -1.88 15.09 -5.05
N LEU A 552 -2.53 16.26 -5.06
CA LEU A 552 -3.34 16.71 -3.91
C LEU A 552 -4.54 15.78 -3.65
N LEU A 553 -5.19 15.26 -4.70
CA LEU A 553 -6.23 14.24 -4.55
C LEU A 553 -5.69 12.93 -3.96
N ALA A 554 -4.48 12.52 -4.32
CA ALA A 554 -3.82 11.35 -3.73
C ALA A 554 -3.62 11.49 -2.21
N GLY A 555 -3.26 12.70 -1.75
CA GLY A 555 -3.17 13.00 -0.32
C GLY A 555 -4.51 12.87 0.41
N LEU A 556 -5.63 13.27 -0.21
CA LEU A 556 -6.97 13.11 0.36
C LEU A 556 -7.47 11.64 0.33
N ASP A 557 -7.07 10.88 -0.69
CA ASP A 557 -7.30 9.43 -0.76
C ASP A 557 -6.61 8.72 0.41
N THR A 558 -5.37 9.13 0.70
CA THR A 558 -4.59 8.62 1.84
C THR A 558 -5.23 8.94 3.21
N GLU A 559 -5.96 10.06 3.33
CA GLU A 559 -6.77 10.36 4.53
C GLU A 559 -8.06 9.51 4.63
N GLY A 560 -8.46 8.86 3.54
CA GLY A 560 -9.73 8.13 3.39
C GLY A 560 -10.94 9.04 3.20
N LEU A 561 -10.73 10.30 2.81
CA LEU A 561 -11.82 11.26 2.57
C LEU A 561 -12.48 11.09 1.20
N LEU A 562 -11.73 10.58 0.25
CA LEU A 562 -12.18 10.17 -1.08
C LEU A 562 -11.49 8.84 -1.44
N ARG A 563 -11.83 8.27 -2.59
CA ARG A 563 -11.09 7.15 -3.17
C ARG A 563 -10.93 7.35 -4.66
N ARG A 564 -9.70 7.28 -5.16
CA ARG A 564 -9.45 7.26 -6.60
C ARG A 564 -9.67 5.84 -7.12
N LEU A 565 -10.40 5.71 -8.20
CA LEU A 565 -10.57 4.42 -8.86
C LEU A 565 -9.35 4.14 -9.75
N ARG A 566 -8.99 2.87 -9.89
CA ARG A 566 -7.88 2.44 -10.75
C ARG A 566 -8.18 2.60 -12.23
N PHE A 567 -9.45 2.79 -12.58
CA PHE A 567 -9.96 2.94 -13.94
C PHE A 567 -10.74 4.26 -14.13
N GLY A 568 -10.89 4.65 -15.40
CA GLY A 568 -11.81 5.72 -15.84
C GLY A 568 -11.46 7.15 -15.43
N ASP A 569 -10.32 7.38 -14.77
CA ASP A 569 -9.96 8.69 -14.16
C ASP A 569 -11.09 9.20 -13.24
N LEU A 570 -11.69 8.27 -12.48
CA LEU A 570 -12.84 8.50 -11.61
C LEU A 570 -12.42 8.65 -10.15
N VAL A 571 -13.12 9.54 -9.44
CA VAL A 571 -12.93 9.81 -8.02
C VAL A 571 -14.25 9.60 -7.29
N LEU A 572 -14.26 8.66 -6.35
CA LEU A 572 -15.34 8.47 -5.38
C LEU A 572 -15.19 9.48 -4.25
N LEU A 573 -16.17 10.37 -4.12
CA LEU A 573 -16.23 11.34 -3.03
C LEU A 573 -16.88 10.73 -1.76
N GLN A 574 -17.50 9.56 -1.90
CA GLN A 574 -18.07 8.78 -0.80
C GLN A 574 -17.47 7.36 -0.81
N PRO A 575 -16.23 7.19 -0.30
CA PRO A 575 -15.47 5.95 -0.48
C PRO A 575 -16.10 4.74 0.23
N THR A 576 -16.85 4.96 1.31
CA THR A 576 -17.52 3.89 2.09
C THR A 576 -18.59 3.14 1.30
N ILE A 577 -19.03 3.66 0.15
CA ILE A 577 -20.02 3.00 -0.69
C ILE A 577 -19.49 1.70 -1.30
N VAL A 578 -18.18 1.62 -1.55
CA VAL A 578 -17.56 0.42 -2.13
C VAL A 578 -17.68 -0.76 -1.17
N GLY A 579 -17.38 -0.55 0.12
CA GLY A 579 -17.55 -1.57 1.15
C GLY A 579 -19.00 -2.04 1.31
N ALA A 580 -19.98 -1.17 1.07
CA ALA A 580 -21.39 -1.54 1.05
C ALA A 580 -21.72 -2.48 -0.12
N TYR A 581 -21.28 -2.14 -1.34
CA TYR A 581 -21.46 -2.99 -2.53
C TYR A 581 -20.71 -4.32 -2.44
N ALA A 582 -19.48 -4.30 -1.94
CA ALA A 582 -18.68 -5.51 -1.69
C ALA A 582 -19.44 -6.48 -0.78
N SER A 583 -20.10 -5.96 0.25
CA SER A 583 -20.88 -6.79 1.16
C SER A 583 -22.18 -7.28 0.55
N MET A 584 -22.85 -6.47 -0.29
CA MET A 584 -24.01 -6.92 -1.07
C MET A 584 -23.66 -8.09 -1.99
N LEU A 585 -22.47 -8.10 -2.60
CA LEU A 585 -21.99 -9.22 -3.42
C LEU A 585 -21.85 -10.51 -2.61
N VAL A 586 -21.25 -10.43 -1.41
CA VAL A 586 -21.12 -11.61 -0.55
C VAL A 586 -22.51 -12.12 -0.11
N ILE A 587 -23.46 -11.22 0.19
CA ILE A 587 -24.84 -11.61 0.52
C ILE A 587 -25.51 -12.28 -0.68
N ALA A 588 -25.39 -11.73 -1.89
CA ALA A 588 -25.93 -12.31 -3.11
C ALA A 588 -25.35 -13.71 -3.36
N ALA A 589 -24.04 -13.88 -3.19
CA ALA A 589 -23.37 -15.18 -3.32
C ALA A 589 -23.88 -16.22 -2.30
N GLN A 590 -24.21 -15.80 -1.08
CA GLN A 590 -24.79 -16.69 -0.05
C GLN A 590 -26.22 -17.14 -0.37
N GLN A 591 -26.96 -16.39 -1.20
CA GLN A 591 -28.35 -16.66 -1.55
C GLN A 591 -28.52 -17.49 -2.83
N VAL A 592 -27.42 -17.86 -3.51
CA VAL A 592 -27.47 -18.70 -4.70
C VAL A 592 -28.06 -20.06 -4.37
N ALA A 593 -29.05 -20.49 -5.16
CA ALA A 593 -29.89 -21.65 -4.86
C ALA A 593 -29.13 -22.99 -4.73
N ASP A 594 -28.03 -23.16 -5.47
CA ASP A 594 -27.20 -24.36 -5.43
C ASP A 594 -26.20 -24.38 -4.24
N GLY A 595 -26.13 -23.27 -3.48
CA GLY A 595 -25.22 -23.10 -2.36
C GLY A 595 -23.73 -23.09 -2.76
N SER A 596 -23.41 -22.89 -4.04
CA SER A 596 -22.05 -22.89 -4.57
C SER A 596 -21.23 -21.67 -4.16
N GLY A 597 -21.87 -20.58 -3.71
CA GLY A 597 -21.20 -19.32 -3.43
C GLY A 597 -20.56 -18.67 -4.67
N THR A 598 -21.06 -19.02 -5.87
CA THR A 598 -20.52 -18.55 -7.16
C THR A 598 -21.52 -17.65 -7.87
N LEU A 599 -21.06 -16.50 -8.34
CA LEU A 599 -21.80 -15.56 -9.18
C LEU A 599 -21.15 -15.49 -10.56
N THR A 600 -21.93 -15.16 -11.60
CA THR A 600 -21.35 -14.81 -12.89
C THR A 600 -20.97 -13.34 -12.89
N GLU A 601 -19.81 -13.00 -13.42
CA GLU A 601 -19.35 -11.61 -13.47
C GLU A 601 -20.30 -10.76 -14.32
N ASP A 602 -20.79 -11.30 -15.44
CA ASP A 602 -21.75 -10.59 -16.29
C ASP A 602 -23.09 -10.29 -15.61
N ASP A 603 -23.61 -11.17 -14.76
CA ASP A 603 -24.83 -10.87 -14.01
C ASP A 603 -24.59 -9.84 -12.91
N VAL A 604 -23.42 -9.89 -12.26
CA VAL A 604 -23.03 -8.91 -11.25
C VAL A 604 -22.93 -7.52 -11.87
N LEU A 605 -22.19 -7.37 -12.98
CA LEU A 605 -21.97 -6.08 -13.63
C LEU A 605 -23.22 -5.54 -14.31
N ALA A 606 -24.06 -6.42 -14.87
CA ALA A 606 -25.36 -6.02 -15.39
C ALA A 606 -26.40 -5.72 -14.30
N LEU A 607 -26.03 -5.83 -13.02
CA LEU A 607 -26.89 -5.61 -11.85
C LEU A 607 -28.11 -6.54 -11.84
N ARG A 608 -27.94 -7.77 -12.36
CA ARG A 608 -28.96 -8.84 -12.40
C ARG A 608 -28.91 -9.75 -11.17
N ILE A 609 -28.37 -9.25 -10.07
CA ILE A 609 -28.32 -9.92 -8.77
C ILE A 609 -29.26 -9.22 -7.78
N PRO A 610 -29.79 -9.92 -6.77
CA PRO A 610 -30.66 -9.31 -5.77
C PRO A 610 -29.86 -8.36 -4.88
N LEU A 611 -29.95 -7.06 -5.15
CA LEU A 611 -29.35 -5.99 -4.35
C LEU A 611 -30.42 -5.31 -3.49
N LEU A 612 -30.01 -4.76 -2.34
CA LEU A 612 -30.89 -4.00 -1.46
C LEU A 612 -31.18 -2.62 -2.06
N GLU A 613 -32.45 -2.32 -2.37
CA GLU A 613 -32.83 -1.10 -3.11
C GLU A 613 -32.45 0.22 -2.41
N HIS A 614 -32.45 0.27 -1.09
CA HIS A 614 -32.26 1.50 -0.33
C HIS A 614 -30.80 1.99 -0.29
N ASP A 615 -29.84 1.14 -0.68
CA ASP A 615 -28.40 1.48 -0.71
C ASP A 615 -27.89 1.70 -2.16
N ARG A 616 -28.77 1.66 -3.17
CA ARG A 616 -28.39 1.81 -4.57
C ARG A 616 -28.15 3.27 -4.95
N VAL A 617 -27.12 3.49 -5.76
CA VAL A 617 -26.89 4.78 -6.42
C VAL A 617 -27.91 4.97 -7.55
N ALA A 618 -28.47 6.17 -7.66
CA ALA A 618 -29.51 6.47 -8.65
C ALA A 618 -29.01 6.42 -10.10
N ASP A 619 -27.73 6.78 -10.30
CA ASP A 619 -27.08 6.72 -11.59
C ASP A 619 -26.55 5.32 -11.87
N ARG A 620 -27.11 4.68 -12.90
CA ARG A 620 -26.76 3.32 -13.29
C ARG A 620 -25.31 3.20 -13.75
N GLU A 621 -24.76 4.23 -14.36
CA GLU A 621 -23.39 4.21 -14.86
C GLU A 621 -22.40 4.18 -13.70
N HIS A 622 -22.55 5.12 -12.77
CA HIS A 622 -21.78 5.16 -11.53
C HIS A 622 -21.97 3.91 -10.68
N GLU A 623 -23.17 3.31 -10.66
CA GLU A 623 -23.43 2.08 -9.92
C GLU A 623 -22.63 0.88 -10.46
N GLU A 624 -22.51 0.74 -11.78
CA GLU A 624 -21.67 -0.29 -12.40
C GLU A 624 -20.19 -0.07 -12.07
N ASP A 625 -19.72 1.18 -12.10
CA ASP A 625 -18.33 1.52 -11.74
C ASP A 625 -18.05 1.23 -10.25
N ILE A 626 -19.00 1.51 -9.36
CA ILE A 626 -18.90 1.15 -7.93
C ILE A 626 -18.86 -0.37 -7.76
N MET A 627 -19.63 -1.12 -8.56
CA MET A 627 -19.61 -2.58 -8.52
C MET A 627 -18.24 -3.14 -8.91
N HIS A 628 -17.60 -2.56 -9.93
CA HIS A 628 -16.24 -2.92 -10.31
C HIS A 628 -15.23 -2.60 -9.20
N ALA A 629 -15.30 -1.41 -8.60
CA ALA A 629 -14.47 -1.05 -7.46
C ALA A 629 -14.65 -2.01 -6.27
N ALA A 630 -15.86 -2.52 -6.07
CA ALA A 630 -16.17 -3.50 -5.03
C ALA A 630 -15.58 -4.89 -5.33
N ILE A 631 -15.63 -5.33 -6.58
CA ILE A 631 -14.95 -6.56 -7.03
C ILE A 631 -13.45 -6.45 -6.79
N GLU A 632 -12.84 -5.32 -7.15
CA GLU A 632 -11.41 -5.07 -6.93
C GLU A 632 -11.04 -5.14 -5.44
N GLU A 633 -11.83 -4.52 -4.56
CA GLU A 633 -11.60 -4.55 -3.11
C GLU A 633 -11.71 -5.98 -2.53
N LEU A 634 -12.65 -6.77 -3.04
CA LEU A 634 -12.81 -8.16 -2.64
C LEU A 634 -11.67 -9.06 -3.17
N LEU A 635 -11.17 -8.79 -4.37
CA LEU A 635 -9.99 -9.47 -4.93
C LEU A 635 -8.72 -9.09 -4.16
N SER A 636 -8.54 -7.81 -3.82
CA SER A 636 -7.37 -7.33 -3.08
C SER A 636 -7.34 -7.88 -1.66
N SER A 637 -8.50 -7.97 -0.99
CA SER A 637 -8.62 -8.59 0.34
C SER A 637 -8.52 -10.13 0.31
N GLY A 638 -8.61 -10.75 -0.87
CA GLY A 638 -8.62 -12.21 -1.02
C GLY A 638 -9.94 -12.86 -0.61
N ALA A 639 -11.00 -12.08 -0.40
CA ALA A 639 -12.34 -12.56 -0.10
C ALA A 639 -13.07 -13.11 -1.34
N LEU A 640 -12.66 -12.67 -2.52
CA LEU A 640 -13.19 -13.09 -3.83
C LEU A 640 -12.09 -13.74 -4.67
N LEU A 641 -12.49 -14.74 -5.45
CA LEU A 641 -11.68 -15.42 -6.45
C LEU A 641 -12.33 -15.25 -7.83
N ARG A 642 -11.53 -14.91 -8.84
CA ARG A 642 -12.00 -14.75 -10.23
C ARG A 642 -11.48 -15.89 -11.10
N ASP A 643 -12.39 -16.58 -11.77
CA ASP A 643 -12.10 -17.60 -12.79
C ASP A 643 -12.34 -16.97 -14.17
N GLU A 644 -11.26 -16.51 -14.80
CA GLU A 644 -11.30 -15.79 -16.07
C GLU A 644 -11.86 -16.64 -17.20
N THR A 645 -11.56 -17.94 -17.21
CA THR A 645 -11.97 -18.83 -18.31
C THR A 645 -13.47 -18.98 -18.42
N ARG A 646 -14.18 -18.79 -17.30
CA ARG A 646 -15.63 -18.96 -17.20
C ARG A 646 -16.37 -17.67 -16.83
N GLY A 647 -15.66 -16.57 -16.55
CA GLY A 647 -16.23 -15.33 -16.03
C GLY A 647 -16.98 -15.52 -14.70
N LEU A 648 -16.44 -16.35 -13.80
CA LEU A 648 -17.08 -16.70 -12.53
C LEU A 648 -16.38 -16.05 -11.34
N LEU A 649 -17.18 -15.52 -10.42
CA LEU A 649 -16.77 -14.92 -9.17
C LEU A 649 -17.11 -15.89 -8.02
N ARG A 650 -16.10 -16.45 -7.37
CA ARG A 650 -16.27 -17.47 -6.31
C ARG A 650 -15.92 -16.88 -4.95
N PHE A 651 -16.81 -17.03 -3.98
CA PHE A 651 -16.65 -16.53 -2.62
C PHE A 651 -16.51 -17.69 -1.63
N PRO A 652 -15.28 -18.07 -1.19
CA PRO A 652 -15.08 -19.23 -0.31
C PRO A 652 -15.91 -19.21 0.97
N SER A 653 -16.05 -18.03 1.59
CA SER A 653 -16.83 -17.83 2.81
C SER A 653 -18.34 -17.79 2.57
N ALA A 654 -18.81 -17.64 1.32
CA ALA A 654 -20.24 -17.62 0.98
C ALA A 654 -20.81 -19.01 0.66
N VAL A 655 -19.96 -20.04 0.53
CA VAL A 655 -20.38 -21.40 0.16
C VAL A 655 -21.24 -22.01 1.26
N ARG A 656 -22.47 -22.44 0.91
CA ARG A 656 -23.44 -23.03 1.85
C ARG A 656 -23.63 -24.54 1.66
N ARG A 657 -23.25 -25.10 0.50
CA ARG A 657 -23.33 -26.55 0.25
C ARG A 657 -22.44 -27.33 1.22
N ARG A 658 -22.98 -28.37 1.85
CA ARG A 658 -22.23 -29.21 2.81
C ARG A 658 -21.57 -30.38 2.09
N ALA A 659 -20.35 -30.73 2.51
CA ALA A 659 -19.71 -31.97 2.09
C ALA A 659 -20.30 -33.16 2.87
N GLU A 660 -20.43 -34.32 2.24
CA GLU A 660 -20.76 -35.56 2.95
C GLU A 660 -19.60 -35.96 3.88
N ASP A 661 -19.89 -36.36 5.12
CA ASP A 661 -18.86 -36.74 6.09
C ASP A 661 -18.09 -38.02 5.71
N SER A 662 -18.63 -38.82 4.79
CA SER A 662 -17.99 -39.99 4.20
C SER A 662 -16.70 -39.64 3.46
N VAL A 663 -16.67 -38.50 2.76
CA VAL A 663 -15.54 -38.00 1.97
C VAL A 663 -14.34 -37.63 2.85
N TRP A 664 -14.59 -37.38 4.15
CA TRP A 664 -13.58 -36.98 5.14
C TRP A 664 -12.93 -38.16 5.87
N ARG A 665 -13.38 -39.41 5.62
CA ARG A 665 -12.90 -40.63 6.28
C ARG A 665 -11.78 -41.28 5.45
N GLY A 666 -10.75 -41.81 6.12
CA GLY A 666 -9.64 -42.54 5.47
C GLY A 666 -8.48 -41.69 4.92
N LEU A 667 -8.42 -40.39 5.24
CA LEU A 667 -7.33 -39.48 4.86
C LEU A 667 -6.13 -39.57 5.83
N LYS A 668 -4.90 -39.47 5.31
CA LYS A 668 -3.62 -39.44 6.05
C LYS A 668 -3.32 -38.02 6.55
N GLY A 669 -2.65 -37.93 7.70
CA GLY A 669 -2.18 -36.66 8.29
C GLY A 669 -3.31 -35.85 8.93
N ARG A 670 -3.14 -35.44 10.19
CA ARG A 670 -4.06 -34.53 10.88
C ARG A 670 -3.26 -33.50 11.65
N THR A 671 -2.85 -32.46 10.94
CA THR A 671 -2.31 -31.24 11.53
C THR A 671 -3.45 -30.30 11.86
N VAL A 672 -3.53 -29.92 13.13
CA VAL A 672 -4.51 -28.96 13.62
C VAL A 672 -3.79 -27.66 13.90
N LEU A 673 -4.21 -26.60 13.22
CA LEU A 673 -3.74 -25.25 13.51
C LEU A 673 -4.79 -24.57 14.39
N ARG A 674 -4.39 -24.02 15.54
CA ARG A 674 -5.25 -23.18 16.36
C ARG A 674 -4.68 -21.76 16.39
N THR A 675 -5.56 -20.80 16.21
CA THR A 675 -5.19 -19.39 16.32
C THR A 675 -6.42 -18.54 16.64
N ARG A 676 -6.21 -17.32 17.14
CA ARG A 676 -7.24 -16.30 17.27
C ARG A 676 -7.31 -15.49 15.98
N ALA A 677 -8.42 -15.60 15.26
CA ALA A 677 -8.65 -14.86 14.02
C ALA A 677 -10.15 -14.78 13.69
N LEU A 678 -10.53 -13.90 12.75
CA LEU A 678 -11.89 -13.87 12.20
C LEU A 678 -12.06 -15.07 11.25
N THR A 679 -12.97 -15.99 11.58
CA THR A 679 -13.14 -17.28 10.87
C THR A 679 -13.25 -17.14 9.36
N ASP A 680 -14.19 -16.33 8.88
CA ASP A 680 -14.47 -16.20 7.44
C ASP A 680 -13.32 -15.52 6.69
N HIS A 681 -12.70 -14.52 7.31
CA HIS A 681 -11.55 -13.81 6.75
C HIS A 681 -10.34 -14.74 6.65
N ALA A 682 -9.95 -15.37 7.76
CA ALA A 682 -8.80 -16.27 7.79
C ALA A 682 -8.97 -17.46 6.84
N TYR A 683 -10.19 -18.03 6.76
CA TYR A 683 -10.47 -19.11 5.82
C TYR A 683 -10.38 -18.67 4.36
N ALA A 684 -11.00 -17.54 4.00
CA ALA A 684 -10.96 -17.03 2.63
C ALA A 684 -9.52 -16.70 2.21
N SER A 685 -8.74 -16.03 3.07
CA SER A 685 -7.35 -15.67 2.77
C SER A 685 -6.44 -16.89 2.60
N VAL A 686 -6.55 -17.91 3.47
CA VAL A 686 -5.76 -19.15 3.36
C VAL A 686 -6.12 -19.91 2.08
N VAL A 687 -7.41 -20.07 1.78
CA VAL A 687 -7.88 -20.77 0.57
C VAL A 687 -7.43 -20.03 -0.69
N GLY A 688 -7.56 -18.70 -0.71
CA GLY A 688 -7.12 -17.88 -1.83
C GLY A 688 -5.61 -17.95 -2.07
N ALA A 689 -4.80 -17.86 -1.01
CA ALA A 689 -3.35 -18.00 -1.12
C ALA A 689 -2.93 -19.37 -1.68
N LEU A 690 -3.57 -20.45 -1.24
CA LEU A 690 -3.32 -21.80 -1.77
C LEU A 690 -3.70 -21.92 -3.24
N LEU A 691 -4.82 -21.34 -3.66
CA LEU A 691 -5.24 -21.36 -5.06
C LEU A 691 -4.27 -20.63 -5.99
N PHE A 692 -3.84 -19.43 -5.60
CA PHE A 692 -2.91 -18.64 -6.40
C PHE A 692 -1.48 -19.21 -6.41
N SER A 693 -1.15 -20.17 -5.53
CA SER A 693 0.18 -20.76 -5.43
C SER A 693 0.69 -21.48 -6.69
N GLY A 694 -0.20 -21.83 -7.62
CA GLY A 694 0.13 -22.64 -8.79
C GLY A 694 0.44 -24.12 -8.48
N LEU A 695 0.33 -24.54 -7.22
CA LEU A 695 0.60 -25.93 -6.79
C LEU A 695 -0.54 -26.90 -7.10
N PHE A 696 -1.75 -26.39 -7.35
CA PHE A 696 -2.97 -27.18 -7.47
C PHE A 696 -3.63 -26.98 -8.82
N THR A 697 -4.19 -28.05 -9.37
CA THR A 697 -4.88 -28.03 -10.67
C THR A 697 -6.36 -27.71 -10.56
N ASP A 698 -6.96 -28.01 -9.40
CA ASP A 698 -8.38 -27.79 -9.15
C ASP A 698 -8.64 -27.54 -7.67
N CYS A 699 -9.74 -26.83 -7.38
CA CYS A 699 -10.23 -26.60 -6.04
C CYS A 699 -11.75 -26.74 -5.96
N GLU A 700 -12.19 -27.62 -5.08
CA GLU A 700 -13.60 -27.80 -4.75
C GLU A 700 -13.89 -27.20 -3.37
N LEU A 701 -14.89 -26.31 -3.30
CA LEU A 701 -15.28 -25.61 -2.08
C LEU A 701 -16.59 -26.14 -1.50
N TRP A 702 -16.69 -26.25 -0.18
CA TRP A 702 -17.91 -26.52 0.58
C TRP A 702 -17.97 -25.58 1.79
N ALA A 703 -19.10 -25.59 2.49
CA ALA A 703 -19.26 -24.86 3.75
C ALA A 703 -18.13 -25.23 4.72
N SER A 704 -17.24 -24.26 4.97
CA SER A 704 -16.08 -24.38 5.85
C SER A 704 -15.08 -25.49 5.49
N ARG A 705 -15.05 -25.99 4.23
CA ARG A 705 -14.12 -27.03 3.78
C ARG A 705 -13.67 -26.79 2.33
N ALA A 706 -12.42 -27.08 2.01
CA ALA A 706 -11.92 -27.05 0.63
C ALA A 706 -11.03 -28.27 0.33
N ARG A 707 -11.09 -28.75 -0.91
CA ARG A 707 -10.20 -29.76 -1.50
C ARG A 707 -9.31 -29.09 -2.53
N PHE A 708 -8.04 -29.47 -2.54
CA PHE A 708 -7.04 -29.03 -3.50
C PHE A 708 -6.44 -30.23 -4.21
N ALA A 709 -6.72 -30.37 -5.50
CA ALA A 709 -6.21 -31.47 -6.32
C ALA A 709 -4.80 -31.13 -6.83
N ARG A 710 -3.90 -32.12 -6.83
CA ARG A 710 -2.51 -31.95 -7.29
C ARG A 710 -2.32 -32.41 -8.74
N PRO A 711 -1.36 -31.82 -9.48
CA PRO A 711 -1.04 -32.26 -10.84
C PRO A 711 -0.61 -33.74 -10.94
N LEU A 712 0.14 -34.23 -9.96
CA LEU A 712 0.69 -35.60 -9.93
C LEU A 712 -0.27 -36.62 -9.27
N GLY A 713 -1.51 -36.22 -8.98
CA GLY A 713 -2.52 -37.05 -8.33
C GLY A 713 -2.55 -36.91 -6.80
N GLY A 714 -3.70 -37.23 -6.21
CA GLY A 714 -3.99 -37.02 -4.79
C GLY A 714 -4.41 -35.58 -4.46
N SER A 715 -5.01 -35.42 -3.29
CA SER A 715 -5.59 -34.15 -2.84
C SER A 715 -5.15 -33.79 -1.42
N SER A 716 -5.02 -32.49 -1.17
CA SER A 716 -4.95 -31.92 0.18
C SER A 716 -6.30 -31.29 0.55
N TRP A 717 -6.61 -31.27 1.83
CA TRP A 717 -7.91 -30.86 2.34
C TRP A 717 -7.72 -29.92 3.52
N ILE A 718 -8.57 -28.89 3.60
CA ILE A 718 -8.65 -27.95 4.72
C ILE A 718 -10.09 -27.85 5.20
N SER A 719 -10.27 -27.78 6.51
CA SER A 719 -11.54 -27.43 7.13
C SER A 719 -11.33 -26.40 8.23
N VAL A 720 -12.28 -25.49 8.41
CA VAL A 720 -12.23 -24.46 9.45
C VAL A 720 -13.42 -24.61 10.38
N HIS A 721 -13.19 -24.51 11.68
CA HIS A 721 -14.24 -24.56 12.69
C HIS A 721 -14.00 -23.49 13.76
N PRO A 722 -15.05 -22.78 14.21
CA PRO A 722 -14.94 -21.98 15.42
C PRO A 722 -14.68 -22.92 16.60
N ASP A 723 -13.75 -22.53 17.47
CA ASP A 723 -13.44 -23.18 18.74
C ASP A 723 -13.98 -22.29 19.89
N SER A 724 -13.51 -22.50 21.11
CA SER A 724 -13.83 -21.64 22.26
C SER A 724 -13.17 -20.25 22.17
N ARG A 725 -13.84 -19.22 22.72
CA ARG A 725 -13.30 -17.86 22.97
C ARG A 725 -12.71 -17.15 21.73
N ALA A 726 -13.45 -17.10 20.62
CA ALA A 726 -13.03 -16.47 19.35
C ALA A 726 -11.73 -17.05 18.74
N ARG A 727 -11.38 -18.29 19.10
CA ARG A 727 -10.35 -19.06 18.40
C ARG A 727 -10.97 -19.82 17.24
N ILE A 728 -10.14 -20.06 16.23
CA ILE A 728 -10.47 -20.89 15.09
C ILE A 728 -9.52 -22.06 15.01
N ARG A 729 -10.04 -23.16 14.48
CA ARG A 729 -9.33 -24.41 14.30
C ARG A 729 -9.33 -24.76 12.82
N PHE A 730 -8.15 -24.82 12.20
CA PHE A 730 -7.98 -25.45 10.90
C PHE A 730 -7.62 -26.92 11.09
N GLU A 731 -8.32 -27.82 10.42
CA GLU A 731 -7.88 -29.21 10.28
C GLU A 731 -7.40 -29.45 8.85
N LEU A 732 -6.15 -29.90 8.73
CA LEU A 732 -5.49 -30.23 7.47
C LEU A 732 -5.41 -31.74 7.30
N ARG A 733 -5.74 -32.24 6.10
CA ARG A 733 -5.72 -33.68 5.77
C ARG A 733 -5.24 -33.93 4.35
N HIS A 734 -4.78 -35.14 4.06
CA HIS A 734 -4.23 -35.50 2.76
C HIS A 734 -4.71 -36.89 2.31
N ASP A 735 -4.83 -37.10 1.00
CA ASP A 735 -5.05 -38.43 0.46
C ASP A 735 -3.82 -39.32 0.77
N THR A 736 -4.03 -40.63 0.97
CA THR A 736 -2.98 -41.58 1.40
C THR A 736 -1.81 -41.71 0.41
N GLY A 737 -2.00 -41.31 -0.85
CA GLY A 737 -0.98 -41.34 -1.90
C GLY A 737 -0.06 -40.12 -1.98
N VAL A 738 -0.29 -39.08 -1.18
CA VAL A 738 0.53 -37.84 -1.19
C VAL A 738 1.82 -38.05 -0.39
N SER A 739 2.95 -37.54 -0.90
CA SER A 739 4.25 -37.71 -0.23
C SER A 739 4.37 -36.84 1.02
N ASP A 740 5.18 -37.27 2.00
CA ASP A 740 5.33 -36.54 3.27
C ASP A 740 5.93 -35.13 3.09
N ALA A 741 6.82 -34.95 2.09
CA ALA A 741 7.39 -33.65 1.76
C ALA A 741 6.33 -32.67 1.22
N GLU A 742 5.40 -33.19 0.42
CA GLU A 742 4.29 -32.44 -0.14
C GLU A 742 3.22 -32.08 0.89
N CYS A 743 2.95 -32.98 1.84
CA CYS A 743 2.10 -32.71 3.01
C CYS A 743 2.71 -31.58 3.85
N ALA A 744 4.00 -31.70 4.20
CA ALA A 744 4.71 -30.70 4.99
C ALA A 744 4.72 -29.31 4.33
N LEU A 745 4.92 -29.23 3.01
CA LEU A 745 4.86 -27.96 2.28
C LEU A 745 3.46 -27.32 2.36
N PHE A 746 2.39 -28.12 2.18
CA PHE A 746 1.01 -27.62 2.29
C PHE A 746 0.67 -27.16 3.71
N GLU A 747 1.05 -27.93 4.71
CA GLU A 747 0.81 -27.60 6.12
C GLU A 747 1.56 -26.34 6.54
N GLU A 748 2.80 -26.18 6.07
CA GLU A 748 3.61 -24.99 6.30
C GLU A 748 3.04 -23.75 5.62
N LEU A 749 2.57 -23.87 4.37
CA LEU A 749 1.84 -22.79 3.67
C LEU A 749 0.58 -22.38 4.45
N CYS A 750 -0.22 -23.35 4.90
CA CYS A 750 -1.40 -23.08 5.72
C CYS A 750 -1.04 -22.40 7.05
N ARG A 751 0.04 -22.84 7.70
CA ARG A 751 0.54 -22.27 8.96
C ARG A 751 1.04 -20.83 8.76
N SER A 752 1.83 -20.58 7.72
CA SER A 752 2.32 -19.25 7.35
C SER A 752 1.16 -18.29 7.10
N GLN A 753 0.19 -18.69 6.27
CA GLN A 753 -0.98 -17.87 5.95
C GLN A 753 -1.90 -17.66 7.16
N ALA A 754 -2.18 -18.71 7.95
CA ALA A 754 -2.93 -18.57 9.18
C ALA A 754 -2.22 -17.63 10.18
N GLY A 755 -0.89 -17.67 10.22
CA GLY A 755 -0.08 -16.80 11.07
C GLY A 755 -0.15 -15.33 10.68
N ARG A 756 -0.26 -15.01 9.39
CA ARG A 756 -0.47 -13.61 8.92
C ARG A 756 -1.80 -13.01 9.37
N HIS A 757 -2.79 -13.85 9.63
CA HIS A 757 -4.12 -13.43 10.08
C HIS A 757 -4.37 -13.76 11.56
N ALA A 758 -3.34 -14.28 12.25
CA ALA A 758 -3.37 -14.59 13.67
C ALA A 758 -3.22 -13.32 14.49
N VAL A 759 -3.95 -13.26 15.60
CA VAL A 759 -4.02 -12.06 16.44
C VAL A 759 -3.45 -12.36 17.83
N GLY A 760 -2.28 -11.80 18.13
CA GLY A 760 -1.70 -11.77 19.48
C GLY A 760 -1.27 -13.12 20.06
N GLU A 761 -1.40 -14.22 19.31
CA GLU A 761 -0.98 -15.56 19.68
C GLU A 761 -0.31 -16.22 18.46
N ALA A 762 0.76 -16.98 18.70
CA ALA A 762 1.36 -17.81 17.65
C ALA A 762 0.36 -18.90 17.20
N VAL A 763 0.52 -19.39 15.97
CA VAL A 763 -0.29 -20.51 15.49
C VAL A 763 0.16 -21.77 16.21
N ASP A 764 -0.68 -22.28 17.11
CA ASP A 764 -0.46 -23.53 17.81
C ASP A 764 -0.67 -24.69 16.84
N VAL A 765 0.38 -25.46 16.59
CA VAL A 765 0.33 -26.66 15.75
C VAL A 765 0.17 -27.88 16.65
N VAL A 766 -0.95 -28.59 16.50
CA VAL A 766 -1.24 -29.81 17.25
C VAL A 766 -1.43 -30.98 16.29
N GLU A 767 -0.52 -31.94 16.32
CA GLU A 767 -0.74 -33.22 15.67
C GLU A 767 -1.71 -34.08 16.48
N GLN A 768 -2.80 -34.51 15.85
CA GLN A 768 -3.79 -35.37 16.50
C GLN A 768 -3.79 -36.78 15.87
N PRO A 769 -3.37 -37.84 16.59
CA PRO A 769 -3.41 -39.21 16.08
C PRO A 769 -4.85 -39.70 15.98
N ILE A 770 -5.20 -40.43 14.93
CA ILE A 770 -6.57 -40.85 14.64
C ILE A 770 -6.60 -42.26 14.08
N CYS A 771 -7.68 -42.98 14.33
CA CYS A 771 -7.85 -44.31 13.75
C CYS A 771 -8.05 -44.20 12.24
N ASP A 772 -7.23 -44.93 11.50
CA ASP A 772 -7.24 -45.12 10.04
C ASP A 772 -8.53 -45.75 9.50
N GLU A 773 -9.24 -46.53 10.33
CA GLU A 773 -10.46 -47.23 9.93
C GLU A 773 -11.74 -46.44 10.23
N CYS A 774 -11.97 -46.06 11.49
CA CYS A 774 -13.21 -45.38 11.89
C CYS A 774 -13.08 -43.86 12.00
N GLY A 775 -11.87 -43.31 11.85
CA GLY A 775 -11.63 -41.87 11.92
C GLY A 775 -11.67 -41.25 13.33
N THR A 776 -11.90 -42.07 14.37
CA THR A 776 -11.96 -41.61 15.77
C THR A 776 -10.64 -41.00 16.21
N ALA A 777 -10.71 -39.80 16.75
CA ALA A 777 -9.53 -39.05 17.15
C ALA A 777 -9.06 -39.41 18.57
N VAL A 778 -7.75 -39.53 18.75
CA VAL A 778 -7.11 -39.66 20.04
C VAL A 778 -6.95 -38.25 20.61
N SER A 779 -7.53 -37.97 21.77
CA SER A 779 -7.36 -36.67 22.44
C SER A 779 -5.91 -36.47 22.89
N ALA A 780 -5.48 -35.21 23.01
CA ALA A 780 -4.15 -34.88 23.52
C ALA A 780 -3.90 -35.51 24.90
N GLN A 781 -4.92 -35.56 25.76
CA GLN A 781 -4.83 -36.18 27.09
C GLN A 781 -4.68 -37.71 27.01
N GLN A 782 -5.35 -38.37 26.06
CA GLN A 782 -5.17 -39.81 25.82
C GLN A 782 -3.78 -40.11 25.26
N ARG A 783 -3.29 -39.30 24.31
CA ARG A 783 -1.93 -39.41 23.76
C ARG A 783 -0.90 -39.24 24.89
N GLN A 784 -0.98 -38.14 25.63
CA GLN A 784 -0.07 -37.84 26.73
C GLN A 784 -0.04 -38.96 27.78
N ARG A 785 -1.21 -39.38 28.30
CA ARG A 785 -1.28 -40.48 29.29
C ARG A 785 -0.70 -41.79 28.78
N ARG A 786 -0.77 -42.03 27.47
CA ARG A 786 -0.30 -43.28 26.85
C ARG A 786 1.20 -43.24 26.58
N THR A 787 1.72 -42.10 26.13
CA THR A 787 3.14 -41.82 25.97
C THR A 787 3.88 -41.78 27.31
N GLU A 788 3.30 -41.17 28.36
CA GLU A 788 3.85 -41.19 29.73
C GLU A 788 3.99 -42.61 30.30
N ARG A 789 3.16 -43.56 29.81
CA ARG A 789 3.23 -44.98 30.15
C ARG A 789 4.18 -45.78 29.24
N GLY A 790 4.93 -45.12 28.36
CA GLY A 790 5.92 -45.73 27.48
C GLY A 790 5.35 -46.39 26.22
N PHE A 791 4.07 -46.14 25.87
CA PHE A 791 3.46 -46.71 24.66
C PHE A 791 3.45 -45.69 23.52
N ASP A 792 3.84 -46.14 22.33
CA ASP A 792 3.78 -45.42 21.05
C ASP A 792 2.50 -45.73 20.26
N TRP A 793 1.50 -46.35 20.90
CA TRP A 793 0.21 -46.70 20.29
C TRP A 793 -0.95 -46.70 21.31
N ILE A 794 -2.18 -46.56 20.81
CA ILE A 794 -3.42 -46.67 21.59
C ILE A 794 -4.47 -47.49 20.81
N THR A 795 -5.30 -48.26 21.51
CA THR A 795 -6.45 -48.93 20.89
C THR A 795 -7.56 -47.91 20.64
N CYS A 796 -8.11 -47.90 19.43
CA CYS A 796 -9.28 -47.10 19.12
C CYS A 796 -10.47 -47.56 19.95
N GLY A 797 -11.08 -46.67 20.74
CA GLY A 797 -12.25 -47.01 21.57
C GLY A 797 -13.57 -47.22 20.80
N VAL A 798 -13.54 -47.18 19.47
CA VAL A 798 -14.74 -47.34 18.62
C VAL A 798 -14.68 -48.60 17.77
N CYS A 799 -13.53 -48.90 17.14
CA CYS A 799 -13.37 -50.07 16.27
C CYS A 799 -12.25 -51.02 16.71
N ASP A 800 -11.68 -50.83 17.90
CA ASP A 800 -10.62 -51.64 18.50
C ASP A 800 -9.30 -51.75 17.70
N ARG A 801 -9.16 -51.02 16.60
CA ARG A 801 -7.93 -51.00 15.80
C ARG A 801 -6.81 -50.25 16.53
N ARG A 802 -5.57 -50.70 16.31
CA ARG A 802 -4.36 -50.07 16.84
C ARG A 802 -4.08 -48.74 16.12
N VAL A 803 -3.97 -47.66 16.88
CA VAL A 803 -3.62 -46.32 16.42
C VAL A 803 -2.21 -46.00 16.90
N GLU A 804 -1.29 -45.73 15.99
CA GLU A 804 0.07 -45.29 16.33
C GLU A 804 0.06 -43.83 16.82
N LEU A 805 0.83 -43.54 17.87
CA LEU A 805 0.97 -42.22 18.51
C LEU A 805 2.23 -41.47 18.05
N GLY A 806 3.08 -42.14 17.26
CA GLY A 806 4.41 -41.69 16.83
C GLY A 806 4.50 -41.15 15.41
N GLY A 807 4.78 -39.84 15.31
CA GLY A 807 5.65 -39.10 14.38
C GLY A 807 5.57 -39.26 12.86
N THR A 808 5.32 -38.15 12.15
CA THR A 808 5.87 -37.92 10.80
C THR A 808 6.32 -36.48 10.63
N GLY A 809 7.64 -36.27 10.58
CA GLY A 809 8.30 -35.03 10.16
C GLY A 809 8.62 -34.06 11.29
N LYS A 810 9.91 -33.81 11.55
CA LYS A 810 10.29 -32.45 11.98
C LYS A 810 9.62 -31.50 10.97
N PRO A 811 9.01 -30.37 11.39
CA PRO A 811 8.56 -29.37 10.43
C PRO A 811 9.74 -29.11 9.49
N LEU A 812 9.55 -29.39 8.20
CA LEU A 812 10.54 -29.09 7.18
C LEU A 812 10.63 -27.56 7.17
N ASN A 813 11.63 -27.02 7.86
CA ASN A 813 11.86 -25.59 7.94
C ASN A 813 12.34 -25.11 6.56
N ARG A 814 11.40 -24.84 5.66
CA ARG A 814 11.65 -24.34 4.29
C ARG A 814 11.02 -22.95 4.06
N PRO A 815 11.36 -21.94 4.90
CA PRO A 815 10.75 -20.63 4.81
C PRO A 815 11.10 -19.89 3.52
N ALA A 816 12.18 -20.27 2.82
CA ALA A 816 12.54 -19.70 1.53
C ALA A 816 11.62 -20.20 0.39
N GLU A 817 11.35 -21.51 0.33
CA GLU A 817 10.47 -22.11 -0.68
C GLU A 817 9.03 -21.62 -0.53
N VAL A 818 8.54 -21.56 0.72
CA VAL A 818 7.22 -21.01 1.06
C VAL A 818 7.10 -19.54 0.65
N ARG A 819 8.12 -18.72 0.96
CA ARG A 819 8.14 -17.31 0.54
C ARG A 819 8.12 -17.14 -0.98
N ALA A 820 8.85 -17.99 -1.72
CA ALA A 820 8.85 -17.95 -3.18
C ALA A 820 7.47 -18.28 -3.77
N ILE A 821 6.81 -19.32 -3.27
CA ILE A 821 5.46 -19.72 -3.69
C ILE A 821 4.43 -18.63 -3.36
N GLU A 822 4.49 -18.06 -2.17
CA GLU A 822 3.62 -16.96 -1.76
C GLU A 822 3.83 -15.70 -2.62
N SER A 823 5.06 -15.45 -3.09
CA SER A 823 5.36 -14.37 -4.03
C SER A 823 4.70 -14.61 -5.39
N ALA A 824 4.87 -15.81 -5.97
CA ALA A 824 4.21 -16.20 -7.23
C ALA A 824 2.68 -16.12 -7.13
N ALA A 825 2.12 -16.49 -5.97
CA ALA A 825 0.69 -16.35 -5.69
C ALA A 825 0.24 -14.89 -5.67
N SER A 826 1.05 -14.00 -5.11
CA SER A 826 0.77 -12.56 -5.13
C SER A 826 0.75 -12.02 -6.56
N HIS A 827 1.72 -12.37 -7.40
CA HIS A 827 1.75 -11.95 -8.81
C HIS A 827 0.52 -12.42 -9.59
N THR A 828 0.10 -13.66 -9.40
CA THR A 828 -1.11 -14.20 -10.06
C THR A 828 -2.36 -13.44 -9.64
N ARG A 829 -2.45 -13.02 -8.36
CA ARG A 829 -3.54 -12.18 -7.86
C ARG A 829 -3.50 -10.77 -8.49
N THR A 830 -2.34 -10.15 -8.61
CA THR A 830 -2.19 -8.85 -9.28
C THR A 830 -2.58 -8.93 -10.75
N ALA A 831 -2.19 -9.99 -11.47
CA ALA A 831 -2.61 -10.22 -12.85
C ALA A 831 -4.15 -10.32 -12.98
N ALA A 832 -4.82 -11.01 -12.05
CA ALA A 832 -6.28 -11.10 -12.03
C ALA A 832 -6.96 -9.73 -11.81
N LEU A 833 -6.35 -8.84 -11.01
CA LEU A 833 -6.80 -7.45 -10.84
C LEU A 833 -6.65 -6.66 -12.15
N HIS A 834 -5.50 -6.74 -12.82
CA HIS A 834 -5.26 -6.03 -14.10
C HIS A 834 -6.22 -6.49 -15.20
N SER A 835 -6.48 -7.79 -15.28
CA SER A 835 -7.45 -8.37 -16.20
C SER A 835 -8.88 -7.87 -15.94
N ALA A 836 -9.26 -7.67 -14.67
CA ALA A 836 -10.59 -7.15 -14.31
C ALA A 836 -10.74 -5.69 -14.74
N GLU A 837 -9.71 -4.89 -14.50
CA GLU A 837 -9.62 -3.50 -14.96
C GLU A 837 -9.73 -3.42 -16.49
N PHE A 838 -9.00 -4.27 -17.21
CA PHE A 838 -9.00 -4.31 -18.68
C PHE A 838 -10.38 -4.65 -19.27
N THR A 839 -11.07 -5.63 -18.70
CA THR A 839 -12.41 -6.07 -19.15
C THR A 839 -13.42 -4.93 -19.06
N LEU A 840 -13.36 -4.12 -18.00
CA LEU A 840 -14.21 -2.93 -17.86
C LEU A 840 -13.89 -1.88 -18.93
N LYS A 841 -12.61 -1.58 -19.14
CA LYS A 841 -12.19 -0.61 -20.16
C LYS A 841 -12.72 -0.99 -21.54
N GLU A 842 -12.74 -2.29 -21.85
CA GLU A 842 -13.30 -2.81 -23.10
C GLU A 842 -14.80 -2.57 -23.22
N LYS A 843 -15.59 -2.94 -22.20
CA LYS A 843 -17.06 -2.72 -22.19
C LYS A 843 -17.42 -1.23 -22.34
N ARG A 844 -16.64 -0.35 -21.72
CA ARG A 844 -16.85 1.11 -21.71
C ARG A 844 -16.26 1.83 -22.91
N GLN A 845 -15.54 1.14 -23.79
CA GLN A 845 -14.73 1.75 -24.85
C GLN A 845 -13.77 2.83 -24.32
N LEU A 846 -13.25 2.65 -23.10
CA LEU A 846 -12.22 3.52 -22.54
C LEU A 846 -10.87 3.07 -23.09
N TYR A 847 -10.08 4.01 -23.60
CA TYR A 847 -8.76 3.74 -24.15
C TYR A 847 -7.73 4.55 -23.37
N ASP A 848 -6.61 3.91 -23.07
CA ASP A 848 -5.52 4.51 -22.30
C ASP A 848 -4.51 5.22 -23.22
N VAL A 849 -4.39 4.78 -24.48
CA VAL A 849 -3.42 5.35 -25.42
C VAL A 849 -3.92 5.25 -26.86
N PHE A 850 -3.76 6.33 -27.62
CA PHE A 850 -3.88 6.28 -29.07
C PHE A 850 -2.54 5.89 -29.70
N ILE A 851 -2.49 4.85 -30.53
CA ILE A 851 -1.26 4.43 -31.19
C ILE A 851 -1.30 4.83 -32.67
N SER A 852 -0.41 5.75 -33.06
CA SER A 852 -0.19 6.13 -34.47
C SER A 852 0.99 5.36 -35.05
N TYR A 853 0.83 4.76 -36.23
CA TYR A 853 1.88 3.95 -36.88
C TYR A 853 1.81 3.99 -38.40
N SER A 854 2.90 3.61 -39.06
CA SER A 854 2.93 3.43 -40.52
C SER A 854 2.40 2.06 -40.89
N ARG A 855 1.65 1.94 -42.01
CA ARG A 855 1.18 0.64 -42.52
C ARG A 855 2.30 -0.38 -42.77
N GLU A 856 3.50 0.11 -43.06
CA GLU A 856 4.67 -0.75 -43.28
C GLU A 856 5.20 -1.39 -41.98
N ASP A 857 4.85 -0.81 -40.82
CA ASP A 857 5.26 -1.25 -39.48
C ASP A 857 4.09 -1.88 -38.67
N GLU A 858 2.94 -2.14 -39.32
CA GLU A 858 1.69 -2.65 -38.70
C GLU A 858 1.92 -3.89 -37.83
N GLY A 859 2.69 -4.87 -38.32
CA GLY A 859 2.95 -6.10 -37.57
C GLY A 859 3.64 -5.86 -36.22
N VAL A 860 4.55 -4.88 -36.15
CA VAL A 860 5.25 -4.53 -34.91
C VAL A 860 4.35 -3.71 -33.99
N ALA A 861 3.55 -2.79 -34.55
CA ALA A 861 2.56 -2.01 -33.80
C ALA A 861 1.52 -2.91 -33.12
N VAL A 862 1.03 -3.94 -33.82
CA VAL A 862 0.07 -4.92 -33.28
C VAL A 862 0.68 -5.74 -32.14
N LEU A 863 1.91 -6.21 -32.28
CA LEU A 863 2.62 -6.94 -31.21
C LEU A 863 2.83 -6.05 -29.97
N LEU A 864 3.21 -4.79 -30.18
CA LEU A 864 3.36 -3.83 -29.09
C LEU A 864 2.02 -3.56 -28.40
N ALA A 865 0.96 -3.37 -29.17
CA ALA A 865 -0.38 -3.17 -28.66
C ALA A 865 -0.89 -4.39 -27.87
N GLN A 866 -0.55 -5.62 -28.28
CA GLN A 866 -0.86 -6.85 -27.52
C GLN A 866 -0.15 -6.89 -26.17
N ARG A 867 1.15 -6.58 -26.14
CA ARG A 867 1.91 -6.49 -24.87
C ARG A 867 1.33 -5.44 -23.93
N LEU A 868 0.87 -4.30 -24.45
CA LEU A 868 0.16 -3.30 -23.64
C LEU A 868 -1.13 -3.86 -23.02
N ARG A 869 -1.89 -4.68 -23.77
CA ARG A 869 -3.10 -5.33 -23.24
C ARG A 869 -2.81 -6.31 -22.10
N GLU A 870 -1.72 -7.06 -22.19
CA GLU A 870 -1.27 -7.96 -21.11
C GLU A 870 -0.97 -7.19 -19.81
N GLU A 871 -0.57 -5.91 -19.93
CA GLU A 871 -0.28 -4.99 -18.84
C GLU A 871 -1.50 -4.13 -18.43
N GLY A 872 -2.71 -4.53 -18.81
CA GLY A 872 -3.96 -3.82 -18.46
C GLY A 872 -4.15 -2.46 -19.16
N ILE A 873 -3.34 -2.16 -20.17
CA ILE A 873 -3.46 -0.95 -21.00
C ILE A 873 -4.28 -1.27 -22.24
N ARG A 874 -5.33 -0.50 -22.51
CA ARG A 874 -6.16 -0.61 -23.71
C ARG A 874 -5.72 0.40 -24.77
N PRO A 875 -4.92 0.00 -25.76
CA PRO A 875 -4.56 0.87 -26.86
C PRO A 875 -5.67 0.93 -27.90
N TRP A 876 -5.82 2.10 -28.52
CA TRP A 876 -6.62 2.31 -29.72
C TRP A 876 -5.70 2.20 -30.94
N ILE A 877 -6.01 1.25 -31.84
CA ILE A 877 -5.42 1.16 -33.17
C ILE A 877 -6.53 1.06 -34.20
N ASP A 878 -6.34 1.71 -35.35
CA ASP A 878 -7.33 1.75 -36.43
C ASP A 878 -7.69 0.36 -36.94
N LEU A 879 -6.72 -0.57 -37.02
CA LEU A 879 -6.92 -1.96 -37.46
C LEU A 879 -7.94 -2.73 -36.60
N TRP A 880 -8.00 -2.45 -35.29
CA TRP A 880 -8.91 -3.15 -34.37
C TRP A 880 -10.27 -2.46 -34.28
N GLU A 881 -10.27 -1.12 -34.34
CA GLU A 881 -11.44 -0.33 -33.94
C GLU A 881 -12.23 0.22 -35.13
N THR A 882 -11.66 0.21 -36.34
CA THR A 882 -12.35 0.70 -37.54
C THR A 882 -12.78 -0.44 -38.47
N SER A 883 -14.04 -0.40 -38.91
CA SER A 883 -14.54 -1.32 -39.94
C SER A 883 -14.24 -0.78 -41.35
N PRO A 884 -13.92 -1.65 -42.33
CA PRO A 884 -13.73 -1.23 -43.72
C PRO A 884 -14.91 -0.41 -44.24
N GLY A 885 -14.66 0.82 -44.69
CA GLY A 885 -15.68 1.74 -45.23
C GLY A 885 -16.21 2.81 -44.25
N THR A 886 -15.78 2.79 -42.99
CA THR A 886 -16.09 3.85 -42.02
C THR A 886 -15.34 5.15 -42.37
N PRO A 887 -15.92 6.36 -42.18
CA PRO A 887 -15.19 7.63 -42.30
C PRO A 887 -14.11 7.75 -41.22
N TRP A 888 -12.95 7.16 -41.48
CA TRP A 888 -11.87 6.96 -40.49
C TRP A 888 -11.40 8.26 -39.83
N VAL A 889 -11.38 9.39 -40.56
CA VAL A 889 -11.00 10.70 -40.02
C VAL A 889 -11.93 11.15 -38.89
N ALA A 890 -13.25 10.99 -39.06
CA ALA A 890 -14.22 11.39 -38.04
C ALA A 890 -14.12 10.49 -36.81
N ALA A 891 -13.90 9.18 -37.00
CA ALA A 891 -13.72 8.23 -35.92
C ALA A 891 -12.43 8.51 -35.12
N ILE A 892 -11.32 8.86 -35.79
CA ILE A 892 -10.07 9.25 -35.10
C ILE A 892 -10.26 10.55 -34.33
N GLN A 893 -10.89 11.56 -34.91
CA GLN A 893 -11.11 12.85 -34.23
C GLN A 893 -11.95 12.70 -32.97
N GLU A 894 -13.08 11.99 -33.04
CA GLU A 894 -13.96 11.72 -31.90
C GLU A 894 -13.22 11.01 -30.76
N GLN A 895 -12.34 10.06 -31.09
CA GLN A 895 -11.56 9.35 -30.09
C GLN A 895 -10.42 10.19 -29.52
N LEU A 896 -9.68 10.93 -30.34
CA LEU A 896 -8.59 11.80 -29.87
C LEU A 896 -9.07 12.82 -28.85
N GLU A 897 -10.32 13.31 -28.93
CA GLU A 897 -10.92 14.23 -27.95
C GLU A 897 -11.01 13.64 -26.53
N THR A 898 -11.18 12.33 -26.39
CA THR A 898 -11.33 11.65 -25.08
C THR A 898 -10.02 11.03 -24.58
N MET A 899 -9.08 10.74 -25.48
CA MET A 899 -7.81 10.07 -25.15
C MET A 899 -6.96 10.85 -24.13
N PRO A 900 -6.31 10.13 -23.19
CA PRO A 900 -5.45 10.74 -22.18
C PRO A 900 -4.01 10.95 -22.69
N CYS A 901 -3.49 10.07 -23.56
CA CYS A 901 -2.17 10.15 -24.16
C CYS A 901 -2.15 9.57 -25.59
N ALA A 902 -1.10 9.87 -26.37
CA ALA A 902 -0.89 9.32 -27.70
C ALA A 902 0.56 8.83 -27.86
N ALA A 903 0.76 7.61 -28.34
CA ALA A 903 2.04 7.04 -28.70
C ALA A 903 2.24 7.09 -30.22
N VAL A 904 3.30 7.76 -30.68
CA VAL A 904 3.63 7.90 -32.11
C VAL A 904 4.80 6.98 -32.44
N LEU A 905 4.51 5.86 -33.10
CA LEU A 905 5.48 4.84 -33.48
C LEU A 905 6.20 5.22 -34.77
N VAL A 906 7.53 5.21 -34.76
CA VAL A 906 8.36 5.43 -35.94
C VAL A 906 9.26 4.24 -36.15
N GLY A 907 8.98 3.47 -37.21
CA GLY A 907 9.77 2.31 -37.60
C GLY A 907 10.86 2.59 -38.63
N PRO A 908 11.57 1.54 -39.08
CA PRO A 908 12.64 1.62 -40.07
C PRO A 908 12.20 2.26 -41.39
N SER A 909 10.92 2.10 -41.72
CA SER A 909 10.28 2.56 -42.94
C SER A 909 9.91 4.05 -42.89
N GLY A 910 9.92 4.63 -41.68
CA GLY A 910 9.62 6.03 -41.43
C GLY A 910 8.13 6.36 -41.36
N VAL A 911 7.81 7.65 -41.34
CA VAL A 911 6.42 8.13 -41.23
C VAL A 911 5.72 8.02 -42.58
N GLY A 912 4.77 7.10 -42.69
CA GLY A 912 3.97 6.88 -43.89
C GLY A 912 3.05 8.06 -44.24
N PRO A 913 2.52 8.14 -45.48
CA PRO A 913 1.67 9.25 -45.90
C PRO A 913 0.44 9.46 -45.01
N TRP A 914 -0.22 8.36 -44.62
CA TRP A 914 -1.42 8.37 -43.78
C TRP A 914 -1.12 8.74 -42.32
N GLN A 915 0.00 8.23 -41.80
CA GLN A 915 0.46 8.53 -40.44
C GLN A 915 0.75 10.03 -40.24
N LYS A 916 1.15 10.75 -41.30
CA LYS A 916 1.39 12.20 -41.21
C LYS A 916 0.13 12.98 -40.84
N ASP A 917 -1.02 12.55 -41.35
CA ASP A 917 -2.30 13.19 -41.04
C ASP A 917 -2.70 12.89 -39.58
N GLU A 918 -2.54 11.64 -39.13
CA GLU A 918 -2.76 11.25 -37.72
C GLU A 918 -1.89 12.06 -36.75
N VAL A 919 -0.59 12.15 -37.04
CA VAL A 919 0.36 12.91 -36.21
C VAL A 919 -0.02 14.38 -36.18
N TRP A 920 -0.51 14.95 -37.29
CA TRP A 920 -0.98 16.32 -37.31
C TRP A 920 -2.20 16.53 -36.39
N PHE A 921 -3.19 15.63 -36.43
CA PHE A 921 -4.34 15.68 -35.53
C PHE A 921 -3.96 15.50 -34.06
N VAL A 922 -3.10 14.52 -33.76
CA VAL A 922 -2.56 14.30 -32.40
C VAL A 922 -1.89 15.58 -31.90
N LEU A 923 -1.01 16.20 -32.69
CA LEU A 923 -0.32 17.42 -32.30
C LEU A 923 -1.30 18.57 -32.03
N GLN A 924 -2.31 18.79 -32.88
CA GLN A 924 -3.29 19.86 -32.67
C GLN A 924 -4.09 19.68 -31.37
N GLU A 925 -4.67 18.49 -31.18
CA GLU A 925 -5.54 18.21 -30.03
C GLU A 925 -4.76 18.13 -28.71
N PHE A 926 -3.59 17.47 -28.72
CA PHE A 926 -2.86 17.17 -27.50
C PHE A 926 -2.03 18.37 -27.02
N LEU A 927 -1.51 19.22 -27.92
CA LEU A 927 -0.85 20.46 -27.53
C LEU A 927 -1.85 21.45 -26.91
N GLY A 928 -3.06 21.56 -27.47
CA GLY A 928 -4.12 22.41 -26.92
C GLY A 928 -4.57 21.97 -25.52
N ARG A 929 -4.57 20.67 -25.25
CA ARG A 929 -5.01 20.05 -23.98
C ARG A 929 -3.87 19.74 -23.00
N ARG A 930 -2.60 19.97 -23.39
CA ARG A 930 -1.39 19.56 -22.65
C ARG A 930 -1.38 18.08 -22.27
N CYS A 931 -1.85 17.21 -23.18
CA CYS A 931 -1.81 15.76 -22.99
C CYS A 931 -0.46 15.18 -23.45
N PRO A 932 0.06 14.11 -22.82
CA PRO A 932 1.32 13.50 -23.22
C PRO A 932 1.29 12.97 -24.66
N ILE A 933 2.32 13.31 -25.42
CA ILE A 933 2.63 12.71 -26.72
C ILE A 933 3.94 11.94 -26.54
N ILE A 934 3.89 10.63 -26.71
CA ILE A 934 5.00 9.71 -26.44
C ILE A 934 5.59 9.30 -27.79
N PRO A 935 6.74 9.83 -28.19
CA PRO A 935 7.41 9.39 -29.39
C PRO A 935 8.04 8.01 -29.13
N VAL A 936 7.81 7.03 -30.00
CA VAL A 936 8.33 5.66 -29.83
C VAL A 936 9.14 5.26 -31.07
N LEU A 937 10.42 4.98 -30.90
CA LEU A 937 11.29 4.47 -31.96
C LEU A 937 11.27 2.95 -31.92
N LEU A 938 10.81 2.31 -32.99
CA LEU A 938 10.81 0.85 -33.10
C LEU A 938 12.22 0.32 -33.42
N GLN A 939 12.44 -0.96 -33.15
CA GLN A 939 13.71 -1.62 -33.43
C GLN A 939 14.08 -1.52 -34.92
N GLY A 940 15.29 -1.06 -35.22
CA GLY A 940 15.80 -0.81 -36.57
C GLY A 940 15.51 0.61 -37.12
N ALA A 941 14.75 1.45 -36.43
CA ALA A 941 14.49 2.83 -36.84
C ALA A 941 15.70 3.75 -36.61
N LYS A 942 15.89 4.75 -37.48
CA LYS A 942 16.92 5.79 -37.32
C LYS A 942 16.28 7.14 -36.97
N LEU A 943 16.87 7.84 -35.98
CA LEU A 943 16.46 9.17 -35.48
C LEU A 943 16.16 10.28 -36.54
N PRO A 944 16.76 10.34 -37.75
CA PRO A 944 16.51 11.43 -38.70
C PRO A 944 15.08 11.48 -39.28
N VAL A 945 14.23 10.49 -39.02
CA VAL A 945 12.92 10.30 -39.69
C VAL A 945 11.74 10.89 -38.91
N MET A 946 11.98 11.46 -37.72
CA MET A 946 10.95 12.06 -36.88
C MET A 946 10.42 13.41 -37.42
N PRO A 947 9.12 13.70 -37.31
CA PRO A 947 8.56 15.05 -37.50
C PRO A 947 9.24 16.09 -36.61
N PRO A 948 9.46 17.34 -37.06
CA PRO A 948 10.28 18.34 -36.34
C PRO A 948 9.88 18.59 -34.89
N LEU A 949 8.58 18.61 -34.58
CA LEU A 949 8.07 18.82 -33.21
C LEU A 949 8.35 17.64 -32.29
N LEU A 950 8.33 16.40 -32.80
CA LEU A 950 8.60 15.19 -32.03
C LEU A 950 10.10 14.97 -31.78
N ARG A 951 10.99 15.64 -32.52
CA ARG A 951 12.45 15.56 -32.31
C ARG A 951 12.90 16.19 -30.99
N ASN A 952 12.12 17.13 -30.47
CA ASN A 952 12.43 17.82 -29.22
C ASN A 952 11.84 17.11 -28.00
N LEU A 953 11.08 16.02 -28.21
CA LEU A 953 10.53 15.18 -27.15
C LEU A 953 11.43 13.97 -26.94
N GLN A 954 11.56 13.53 -25.68
CA GLN A 954 12.29 12.30 -25.36
C GLN A 954 11.53 11.09 -25.88
N ALA A 955 12.13 10.34 -26.80
CA ALA A 955 11.52 9.17 -27.39
C ALA A 955 11.81 7.89 -26.57
N VAL A 956 10.82 7.00 -26.48
CA VAL A 956 11.00 5.63 -26.02
C VAL A 956 11.68 4.83 -27.13
N ASP A 957 12.90 4.36 -26.90
CA ASP A 957 13.74 3.77 -27.94
C ASP A 957 13.85 2.25 -27.78
N PHE A 958 13.11 1.50 -28.61
CA PHE A 958 13.15 0.03 -28.65
C PHE A 958 14.44 -0.53 -29.27
N ASN A 959 15.40 0.32 -29.68
CA ASN A 959 16.75 -0.14 -30.00
C ASN A 959 17.64 -0.27 -28.76
N ARG A 960 17.20 0.23 -27.60
CA ARG A 960 17.94 0.14 -26.34
C ARG A 960 17.32 -0.94 -25.47
N GLU A 961 18.17 -1.80 -24.90
CA GLU A 961 17.72 -2.88 -24.01
C GLU A 961 17.43 -2.37 -22.59
N LEU A 962 17.95 -1.20 -22.19
CA LEU A 962 17.95 -0.74 -20.81
C LEU A 962 17.92 0.80 -20.71
N PRO A 963 16.92 1.44 -20.05
CA PRO A 963 15.76 0.82 -19.36
C PRO A 963 14.87 0.06 -20.34
N ASP A 964 14.11 -0.94 -19.87
CA ASP A 964 13.18 -1.67 -20.73
C ASP A 964 12.26 -0.65 -21.44
N PRO A 965 12.32 -0.56 -22.78
CA PRO A 965 11.52 0.40 -23.53
C PRO A 965 10.03 0.15 -23.35
N MET A 966 9.60 -1.09 -23.07
CA MET A 966 8.20 -1.36 -22.74
C MET A 966 7.79 -0.67 -21.43
N HIS A 967 8.64 -0.74 -20.41
CA HIS A 967 8.40 -0.07 -19.14
C HIS A 967 8.29 1.44 -19.33
N LEU A 968 9.21 2.06 -20.07
CA LEU A 968 9.17 3.49 -20.39
C LEU A 968 7.90 3.88 -21.15
N LEU A 969 7.42 3.02 -22.07
CA LEU A 969 6.18 3.22 -22.78
C LEU A 969 4.97 3.18 -21.83
N LEU A 970 4.89 2.15 -20.98
CA LEU A 970 3.82 2.01 -19.99
C LEU A 970 3.75 3.24 -19.09
N TRP A 971 4.90 3.73 -18.64
CA TRP A 971 4.99 4.94 -17.84
C TRP A 971 4.54 6.18 -18.58
N GLY A 972 4.98 6.37 -19.83
CA GLY A 972 4.50 7.47 -20.65
C GLY A 972 2.98 7.46 -20.81
N ILE A 973 2.37 6.27 -20.83
CA ILE A 973 0.93 6.08 -20.99
C ILE A 973 0.17 6.37 -19.70
N THR A 974 0.59 5.78 -18.58
CA THR A 974 -0.17 5.84 -17.33
C THR A 974 0.17 7.06 -16.48
N GLY A 975 1.33 7.68 -16.71
CA GLY A 975 1.94 8.62 -15.77
C GLY A 975 2.36 7.96 -14.44
N ILE A 976 2.14 6.65 -14.31
CA ILE A 976 2.49 5.80 -13.18
C ILE A 976 3.80 5.14 -13.55
N ARG A 977 4.83 5.30 -12.71
CA ARG A 977 6.17 4.82 -13.06
C ARG A 977 6.15 3.30 -13.25
N PRO A 978 7.05 2.69 -14.01
CA PRO A 978 6.90 1.29 -14.42
C PRO A 978 6.78 0.24 -13.30
N GLU A 979 7.77 -0.05 -12.47
CA GLU A 979 7.95 0.50 -11.13
C GLU A 979 6.72 0.38 -10.23
N GLU A 980 5.75 1.32 -10.31
CA GLU A 980 4.45 1.41 -9.62
C GLU A 980 3.38 0.44 -10.08
N ARG A 981 3.52 -0.20 -11.25
CA ARG A 981 2.49 -1.14 -11.77
C ARG A 981 2.75 -2.60 -11.39
N THR A 982 3.96 -2.96 -10.98
CA THR A 982 4.33 -4.32 -10.58
C THR A 982 4.12 -4.62 -9.09
N ALA A 983 3.77 -3.60 -8.28
CA ALA A 983 3.42 -3.69 -6.86
C ALA A 983 1.91 -3.91 -6.69
#